data_AF-A0A1Q7AMJ5-F1
#
_entry.id   AF-A0A1Q7AMJ5-F1
#
_cell.length_a   1.000
_cell.length_b   1.000
_cell.length_c   1.000
_cell.angle_alpha   90.00
_cell.angle_beta   90.00
_cell.angle_gamma   90.00
#
_symmetry.space_group_name_H-M   'P 1'
#
loop_
_entity.id
_entity.type
_entity.pdbx_description
1 polymer ?
#
loop_
_entity_poly.entity_id
_entity_poly.type
_entity_poly.pdbx_seq_one_letter_code
_entity_poly.pdbx_strand_id
1 'polypeptide(L)'
;MDTVTLTIDGRQVTVEKGKTVLQAAIENGISVPYYCYHPGIGIDGSCRVCIVKIEKMPKLQTSCSTVCAEGMVVSTRTPDVVEARAAVFEFLLINHPLDCPVCDKGGECPLQDFSYTFGRDESRMEFPRRVFDGDGVKADVDFGPTLMLNRNRCILCTRCVRFMREVDGDAQINIIDRGYGSEIATFQEEGVHSILSGNLMDVCPVGAITTRDYRFKSRPWDNPYAADTICTLCSKGCNTTAWIKAKPEWAKGSRLIRFTPRLNPDVNGYWMCDIGRFEYHWIEGDDRVRKPMERAAHGSDVNAQQPVTWSEMLSKLRDSLGAAGTANPEGVRFLASAHASQFLLLRRLTEELIGDRGADAISVAWRHREKPQPPQAKFKVPPVDAPNVNGARAFGFVDGAVGDPVGDSDLAVLRHAVEGGRVTALYVFDPGPDGSLGDVKWIIDARRRGTLPLLIVQGVLMTDLARAADFVLPGASYVEKEASYTNDHGRLQGTARAMAPPGEAMEDWQILVNLGVSLGVPFNYTASAHVRADIAARYPNRKGLEGLTTLAFNRPTNARHWLQASNPSERWKWDFMFQDLPPVKFDGEPFSTNFGGVIPLKVGRTREPHVDPSWLACASDTDRARRGATPPNRSAFSLDIQQVPAAVSLCVSVSLWFLFLCVLCPLCVVSASAQVRRPRADVTPLVAADSVHAGGPVRVALKVSLPEGLHTQSNKPRDENLIPTVLTVDAPAGVTVDEIVWPPAQDLNQIGQDKPLAVFEREFLVGVQLTLASSVAPGDLAVPAHLRYQACDANLCYAPSTADAGWKLKIVPASVATTESSDQAQTFASIKFGSGEKPPGGDRSSVRLPDATTPGDVTAAGGRDELRALADFTVLGTTGGYLGTTDFLTFIHNAETGVKERGMFEGRGPLAILLLVLIGGLALNLTPCVLPMIPINLAIIGAGTQKRAGEGSSSRGRGFLLGAAYGGAMAIVYGVLGLVVILTAGTFGTINASPWFNLVIAAIFIVLGLAMFDVLMIDFSSFGSRFSPGAGTGTFVMAFSMGAIAALLAGACVAPVVIQVVLFSSNLYATGTKIALALPFCLGLGMAIPWPIAGAGLAALPKPGMWMVRVKQAFGVFILATAAYYGYQSYELFANRWVDPAVVASSVQEKLKAGWHQSLAEGLEAAKREQKPVLIDMWATWCKNCLTMDKTTLENGDVRAALDKYVKIKFQAEDPDRSPAKPVMQKFDAVGLPTYVILKPKS
;
A
#
# COMPACT_ATOMS: atom_id res chain seq x y z
N MET A 1 -3.20 -11.58 -42.50
CA MET A 1 -2.31 -10.75 -41.65
C MET A 1 -1.35 -10.02 -42.57
N ASP A 2 -1.04 -8.76 -42.29
CA ASP A 2 0.02 -8.06 -42.99
C ASP A 2 1.38 -8.67 -42.63
N THR A 3 2.24 -8.85 -43.62
CA THR A 3 3.64 -9.25 -43.43
C THR A 3 4.60 -8.12 -43.78
N VAL A 4 5.81 -8.18 -43.24
CA VAL A 4 6.96 -7.36 -43.66
C VAL A 4 8.15 -8.26 -43.98
N THR A 5 8.91 -7.90 -45.00
CA THR A 5 10.14 -8.59 -45.40
C THR A 5 11.36 -7.74 -45.04
N LEU A 6 12.35 -8.37 -44.40
CA LEU A 6 13.61 -7.78 -44.01
C LEU A 6 14.77 -8.73 -44.33
N THR A 7 15.99 -8.21 -44.40
CA THR A 7 17.22 -8.99 -44.59
C THR A 7 18.00 -9.02 -43.29
N ILE A 8 18.34 -10.21 -42.78
CA ILE A 8 19.15 -10.39 -41.58
C ILE A 8 20.38 -11.23 -41.96
N ASP A 9 21.59 -10.67 -41.79
CA ASP A 9 22.87 -11.27 -42.19
C ASP A 9 22.87 -11.81 -43.65
N GLY A 10 22.26 -11.06 -44.57
CA GLY A 10 22.14 -11.41 -45.99
C GLY A 10 20.99 -12.37 -46.33
N ARG A 11 20.34 -13.00 -45.34
CA ARG A 11 19.18 -13.86 -45.55
C ARG A 11 17.88 -13.04 -45.51
N GLN A 12 17.06 -13.15 -46.55
CA GLN A 12 15.69 -12.63 -46.50
C GLN A 12 14.83 -13.42 -45.51
N VAL A 13 14.02 -12.68 -44.77
CA VAL A 13 13.12 -13.13 -43.71
C VAL A 13 11.81 -12.38 -43.87
N THR A 14 10.68 -13.10 -43.89
CA THR A 14 9.33 -12.50 -43.91
C THR A 14 8.62 -12.86 -42.61
N VAL A 15 8.03 -11.87 -41.94
CA VAL A 15 7.34 -12.03 -40.65
C VAL A 15 6.07 -11.22 -40.59
N GLU A 16 5.21 -11.50 -39.62
CA GLU A 16 4.04 -10.68 -39.33
C GLU A 16 4.43 -9.25 -38.92
N LYS A 17 3.71 -8.28 -39.47
CA LYS A 17 3.89 -6.85 -39.21
C LYS A 17 3.69 -6.53 -37.71
N GLY A 18 4.67 -5.86 -37.12
CA GLY A 18 4.69 -5.52 -35.68
C GLY A 18 5.63 -6.38 -34.84
N LYS A 19 6.10 -7.53 -35.34
CA LYS A 19 7.15 -8.31 -34.66
C LYS A 19 8.48 -7.54 -34.62
N THR A 20 9.27 -7.78 -33.57
CA THR A 20 10.59 -7.17 -33.39
C THR A 20 11.69 -7.94 -34.11
N VAL A 21 12.82 -7.29 -34.37
CA VAL A 21 13.99 -7.89 -35.05
C VAL A 21 14.50 -9.13 -34.30
N LEU A 22 14.40 -9.17 -32.97
CA LEU A 22 14.73 -10.37 -32.18
C LEU A 22 13.73 -11.51 -32.41
N GLN A 23 12.43 -11.21 -32.49
CA GLN A 23 11.41 -12.23 -32.79
C GLN A 23 11.61 -12.78 -34.20
N ALA A 24 11.87 -11.92 -35.19
CA ALA A 24 12.15 -12.34 -36.56
C ALA A 24 13.42 -13.21 -36.66
N ALA A 25 14.47 -12.87 -35.91
CA ALA A 25 15.69 -13.68 -35.82
C ALA A 25 15.40 -15.06 -35.20
N ILE A 26 14.74 -15.12 -34.04
CA ILE A 26 14.39 -16.38 -33.34
C ILE A 26 13.53 -17.29 -34.23
N GLU A 27 12.48 -16.74 -34.84
CA GLU A 27 11.55 -17.50 -35.71
C GLU A 27 12.22 -18.07 -36.96
N ASN A 28 13.37 -17.52 -37.37
CA ASN A 28 14.13 -17.96 -38.54
C ASN A 28 15.41 -18.74 -38.19
N GLY A 29 15.68 -19.00 -36.89
CA GLY A 29 16.86 -19.72 -36.43
C GLY A 29 18.15 -18.90 -36.47
N ILE A 30 18.07 -17.57 -36.45
CA ILE A 30 19.22 -16.66 -36.45
C ILE A 30 19.56 -16.33 -34.99
N SER A 31 20.78 -16.69 -34.55
CA SER A 31 21.19 -16.54 -33.15
C SER A 31 21.55 -15.10 -32.79
N VAL A 32 20.78 -14.51 -31.87
CA VAL A 32 21.05 -13.22 -31.22
C VAL A 32 20.85 -13.40 -29.71
N PRO A 33 21.86 -13.12 -28.86
CA PRO A 33 21.75 -13.38 -27.41
C PRO A 33 20.85 -12.36 -26.70
N TYR A 34 20.16 -12.77 -25.62
CA TYR A 34 19.24 -11.91 -24.84
C TYR A 34 19.06 -12.36 -23.38
N TYR A 35 18.80 -11.40 -22.47
CA TYR A 35 18.46 -11.68 -21.07
C TYR A 35 17.16 -11.06 -20.58
N CYS A 36 16.90 -9.78 -20.85
CA CYS A 36 15.67 -9.13 -20.34
C CYS A 36 14.41 -9.58 -21.08
N TYR A 37 14.48 -9.79 -22.40
CA TYR A 37 13.37 -10.30 -23.20
C TYR A 37 12.96 -11.71 -22.75
N HIS A 38 11.65 -11.96 -22.69
CA HIS A 38 11.06 -13.29 -22.53
C HIS A 38 9.71 -13.34 -23.26
N PRO A 39 9.44 -14.31 -24.16
CA PRO A 39 8.23 -14.32 -24.98
C PRO A 39 6.91 -14.24 -24.18
N GLY A 40 6.81 -14.98 -23.06
CA GLY A 40 5.62 -14.98 -22.20
C GLY A 40 5.45 -13.77 -21.28
N ILE A 41 6.40 -12.81 -21.27
CA ILE A 41 6.34 -11.61 -20.41
C ILE A 41 6.34 -10.36 -21.29
N GLY A 42 7.42 -10.17 -22.08
CA GLY A 42 7.56 -9.03 -22.98
C GLY A 42 8.97 -8.42 -23.01
N ILE A 43 9.02 -7.21 -23.55
CA ILE A 43 10.21 -6.41 -23.84
C ILE A 43 10.56 -5.52 -22.63
N ASP A 44 11.81 -5.10 -22.52
CA ASP A 44 12.31 -4.22 -21.44
C ASP A 44 13.59 -3.48 -21.86
N GLY A 45 14.58 -4.20 -22.40
CA GLY A 45 15.78 -3.62 -22.99
C GLY A 45 16.95 -3.32 -22.04
N SER A 46 16.81 -3.53 -20.73
CA SER A 46 17.84 -3.26 -19.71
C SER A 46 19.19 -3.90 -20.04
N CYS A 47 19.21 -5.18 -20.42
CA CYS A 47 20.44 -5.96 -20.52
C CYS A 47 21.33 -5.63 -21.73
N ARG A 48 20.84 -4.90 -22.74
CA ARG A 48 21.52 -4.47 -23.99
C ARG A 48 22.23 -5.52 -24.87
N VAL A 49 22.45 -6.76 -24.42
CA VAL A 49 23.15 -7.84 -25.16
C VAL A 49 22.61 -8.11 -26.58
N CYS A 50 21.30 -7.94 -26.79
CA CYS A 50 20.63 -8.18 -28.09
C CYS A 50 20.88 -7.09 -29.16
N ILE A 51 21.97 -6.32 -29.05
CA ILE A 51 22.33 -5.29 -30.03
C ILE A 51 22.67 -5.87 -31.40
N VAL A 52 22.28 -5.12 -32.44
CA VAL A 52 22.51 -5.41 -33.86
C VAL A 52 22.82 -4.10 -34.61
N LYS A 53 23.46 -4.22 -35.77
CA LYS A 53 23.58 -3.13 -36.75
C LYS A 53 22.30 -3.12 -37.59
N ILE A 54 21.81 -1.93 -37.90
CA ILE A 54 20.72 -1.74 -38.88
C ILE A 54 21.20 -0.68 -39.86
N GLU A 55 21.04 -0.91 -41.17
CA GLU A 55 21.44 0.06 -42.18
C GLU A 55 20.71 1.40 -41.99
N LYS A 56 21.38 2.48 -42.40
CA LYS A 56 20.91 3.88 -42.30
C LYS A 56 20.69 4.38 -40.86
N MET A 57 20.92 3.54 -39.83
CA MET A 57 20.92 3.93 -38.43
C MET A 57 22.36 4.12 -37.90
N PRO A 58 22.73 5.30 -37.37
CA PRO A 58 24.13 5.59 -37.01
C PRO A 58 24.60 4.90 -35.73
N LYS A 59 23.68 4.46 -34.86
CA LYS A 59 23.96 3.73 -33.62
C LYS A 59 23.44 2.29 -33.73
N LEU A 60 24.10 1.36 -33.03
CA LEU A 60 23.58 0.01 -32.82
C LEU A 60 22.23 0.05 -32.10
N GLN A 61 21.33 -0.87 -32.46
CA GLN A 61 19.96 -0.93 -31.96
C GLN A 61 19.70 -2.22 -31.19
N THR A 62 18.87 -2.16 -30.15
CA THR A 62 18.43 -3.36 -29.42
C THR A 62 17.34 -4.10 -30.19
N SER A 63 17.68 -5.26 -30.77
CA SER A 63 16.76 -6.05 -31.60
C SER A 63 15.47 -6.46 -30.88
N CYS A 64 15.48 -6.56 -29.54
CA CYS A 64 14.28 -6.87 -28.75
C CYS A 64 13.24 -5.75 -28.72
N SER A 65 13.61 -4.51 -29.06
CA SER A 65 12.73 -3.33 -29.01
C SER A 65 12.50 -2.69 -30.38
N THR A 66 13.32 -2.99 -31.37
CA THR A 66 13.16 -2.48 -32.74
C THR A 66 12.14 -3.34 -33.49
N VAL A 67 11.04 -2.74 -33.92
CA VAL A 67 10.02 -3.36 -34.77
C VAL A 67 10.56 -3.54 -36.20
N CYS A 68 10.25 -4.67 -36.84
CA CYS A 68 10.62 -4.93 -38.23
C CYS A 68 9.90 -3.96 -39.18
N ALA A 69 10.60 -3.49 -40.21
CA ALA A 69 10.04 -2.67 -41.28
C ALA A 69 10.42 -3.24 -42.66
N GLU A 70 9.63 -2.93 -43.67
CA GLU A 70 9.84 -3.40 -45.04
C GLU A 70 11.18 -2.93 -45.59
N GLY A 71 11.95 -3.85 -46.19
CA GLY A 71 13.28 -3.57 -46.74
C GLY A 71 14.34 -3.21 -45.69
N MET A 72 14.08 -3.45 -44.40
CA MET A 72 15.10 -3.27 -43.34
C MET A 72 16.27 -4.25 -43.56
N VAL A 73 17.50 -3.77 -43.45
CA VAL A 73 18.71 -4.59 -43.49
C VAL A 73 19.38 -4.57 -42.12
N VAL A 74 19.61 -5.75 -41.56
CA VAL A 74 20.13 -5.99 -40.21
C VAL A 74 21.37 -6.87 -40.30
N SER A 75 22.42 -6.54 -39.55
CA SER A 75 23.61 -7.37 -39.41
C SER A 75 23.87 -7.66 -37.93
N THR A 76 24.07 -8.92 -37.60
CA THR A 76 24.25 -9.40 -36.21
C THR A 76 25.71 -9.75 -35.89
N ARG A 77 26.60 -9.69 -36.89
CA ARG A 77 28.03 -10.11 -36.80
C ARG A 77 29.04 -9.08 -37.34
N THR A 78 28.67 -7.82 -37.56
CA THR A 78 29.65 -6.78 -37.91
C THR A 78 30.63 -6.53 -36.76
N PRO A 79 31.89 -6.08 -37.01
CA PRO A 79 32.89 -5.92 -35.96
C PRO A 79 32.43 -5.03 -34.79
N ASP A 80 31.70 -3.94 -35.09
CA ASP A 80 31.14 -3.04 -34.08
C ASP A 80 30.06 -3.70 -33.21
N VAL A 81 29.28 -4.65 -33.75
CA VAL A 81 28.32 -5.46 -32.97
C VAL A 81 29.03 -6.49 -32.10
N VAL A 82 30.09 -7.13 -32.62
CA VAL A 82 30.87 -8.13 -31.86
C VAL A 82 31.58 -7.47 -30.67
N GLU A 83 32.31 -6.38 -30.90
CA GLU A 83 32.99 -5.63 -29.85
C GLU A 83 32.00 -5.10 -28.80
N ALA A 84 30.90 -4.49 -29.24
CA ALA A 84 29.90 -3.95 -28.32
C ALA A 84 29.19 -5.04 -27.51
N ARG A 85 28.98 -6.25 -28.07
CA ARG A 85 28.48 -7.39 -27.29
C ARG A 85 29.49 -7.81 -26.23
N ALA A 86 30.75 -8.03 -26.60
CA ALA A 86 31.80 -8.41 -25.67
C ALA A 86 31.95 -7.41 -24.51
N ALA A 87 31.85 -6.11 -24.79
CA ALA A 87 31.83 -5.06 -23.79
C ALA A 87 30.58 -5.11 -22.87
N VAL A 88 29.40 -5.45 -23.39
CA VAL A 88 28.20 -5.64 -22.55
C VAL A 88 28.32 -6.91 -21.68
N PHE A 89 28.92 -8.00 -22.16
CA PHE A 89 29.24 -9.16 -21.32
C PHE A 89 30.22 -8.80 -20.21
N GLU A 90 31.26 -8.02 -20.52
CA GLU A 90 32.20 -7.47 -19.54
C GLU A 90 31.47 -6.64 -18.47
N PHE A 91 30.50 -5.79 -18.84
CA PHE A 91 29.67 -5.06 -17.88
C PHE A 91 28.70 -5.94 -17.07
N LEU A 92 28.15 -7.03 -17.64
CA LEU A 92 27.29 -7.96 -16.89
C LEU A 92 28.09 -8.80 -15.90
N LEU A 93 29.31 -9.18 -16.26
CA LEU A 93 30.23 -9.95 -15.43
C LEU A 93 31.01 -9.09 -14.44
N ILE A 94 30.95 -7.76 -14.53
CA ILE A 94 31.75 -6.82 -13.72
C ILE A 94 31.59 -7.01 -12.21
N ASN A 95 30.39 -7.40 -11.79
CA ASN A 95 29.99 -7.60 -10.40
C ASN A 95 29.40 -8.99 -10.15
N HIS A 96 29.41 -9.88 -11.15
CA HIS A 96 28.95 -11.25 -10.97
C HIS A 96 29.99 -12.04 -10.15
N PRO A 97 29.60 -12.85 -9.16
CA PRO A 97 30.52 -13.66 -8.39
C PRO A 97 31.06 -14.83 -9.23
N LEU A 98 32.21 -15.39 -8.84
CA LEU A 98 32.80 -16.58 -9.49
C LEU A 98 32.14 -17.88 -8.99
N ASP A 99 30.82 -17.85 -8.83
CA ASP A 99 30.02 -18.88 -8.17
C ASP A 99 29.73 -20.11 -9.06
N CYS A 100 30.16 -20.13 -10.32
CA CYS A 100 29.78 -21.15 -11.31
C CYS A 100 29.87 -22.61 -10.82
N PRO A 101 30.87 -23.05 -10.01
CA PRO A 101 30.91 -24.41 -9.46
C PRO A 101 29.79 -24.69 -8.43
N VAL A 102 29.53 -23.74 -7.53
CA VAL A 102 28.52 -23.87 -6.45
C VAL A 102 27.10 -23.55 -6.93
N CYS A 103 26.97 -22.79 -8.02
CA CYS A 103 25.71 -22.37 -8.61
C CYS A 103 24.94 -23.56 -9.23
N ASP A 104 23.67 -23.76 -8.85
CA ASP A 104 22.83 -24.84 -9.40
C ASP A 104 22.44 -24.65 -10.86
N LYS A 105 22.48 -23.39 -11.32
CA LYS A 105 22.32 -23.03 -12.72
C LYS A 105 23.57 -23.35 -13.53
N GLY A 106 24.72 -23.62 -12.91
CA GLY A 106 25.98 -23.95 -13.61
C GLY A 106 25.79 -25.15 -14.53
N GLY A 107 26.19 -25.01 -15.79
CA GLY A 107 25.61 -25.78 -16.90
C GLY A 107 24.48 -25.00 -17.55
N GLU A 108 23.24 -25.12 -17.06
CA GLU A 108 22.01 -24.47 -17.58
C GLU A 108 21.93 -22.93 -17.41
N CYS A 109 23.08 -22.25 -17.47
CA CYS A 109 23.23 -20.82 -17.26
C CYS A 109 23.57 -20.12 -18.58
N PRO A 110 22.58 -19.50 -19.25
CA PRO A 110 22.80 -18.62 -20.39
C PRO A 110 23.90 -17.56 -20.22
N LEU A 111 24.22 -17.14 -18.98
CA LEU A 111 25.35 -16.25 -18.71
C LEU A 111 26.73 -16.91 -18.86
N GLN A 112 26.83 -18.21 -18.59
CA GLN A 112 28.01 -19.00 -18.89
C GLN A 112 28.14 -19.18 -20.41
N ASP A 113 27.09 -19.71 -21.05
CA ASP A 113 27.05 -20.05 -22.48
C ASP A 113 27.27 -18.84 -23.40
N PHE A 114 26.53 -17.74 -23.19
CA PHE A 114 26.69 -16.55 -24.02
C PHE A 114 27.97 -15.77 -23.69
N SER A 115 28.53 -15.87 -22.48
CA SER A 115 29.86 -15.31 -22.20
C SER A 115 30.94 -16.08 -22.97
N TYR A 116 30.87 -17.41 -22.99
CA TYR A 116 31.80 -18.24 -23.75
C TYR A 116 31.71 -17.98 -25.27
N THR A 117 30.50 -17.71 -25.76
CA THR A 117 30.23 -17.52 -27.21
C THR A 117 30.44 -16.09 -27.71
N PHE A 118 30.17 -15.08 -26.90
CA PHE A 118 30.09 -13.67 -27.32
C PHE A 118 30.78 -12.68 -26.36
N GLY A 119 31.39 -13.18 -25.27
CA GLY A 119 32.13 -12.36 -24.30
C GLY A 119 33.58 -12.15 -24.70
N ARG A 120 34.41 -11.84 -23.70
CA ARG A 120 35.87 -11.91 -23.81
C ARG A 120 36.37 -13.23 -23.24
N ASP A 121 37.50 -13.68 -23.73
CA ASP A 121 38.35 -14.72 -23.15
C ASP A 121 38.93 -14.29 -21.78
N GLU A 122 39.44 -13.06 -21.69
CA GLU A 122 40.10 -12.54 -20.49
C GLU A 122 39.33 -11.41 -19.77
N SER A 123 39.50 -11.34 -18.44
CA SER A 123 38.89 -10.35 -17.56
C SER A 123 39.87 -9.23 -17.21
N ARG A 124 39.53 -7.98 -17.57
CA ARG A 124 40.31 -6.76 -17.26
C ARG A 124 39.97 -6.13 -15.90
N MET A 125 39.38 -6.90 -14.98
CA MET A 125 38.72 -6.43 -13.76
C MET A 125 39.62 -6.55 -12.52
N GLU A 126 40.56 -5.61 -12.35
CA GLU A 126 41.50 -5.59 -11.22
C GLU A 126 40.96 -4.83 -9.98
N PHE A 127 39.72 -5.11 -9.57
CA PHE A 127 39.08 -4.45 -8.43
C PHE A 127 38.12 -5.38 -7.66
N PRO A 128 37.85 -5.10 -6.36
CA PRO A 128 36.85 -5.84 -5.59
C PRO A 128 35.46 -5.76 -6.23
N ARG A 129 34.86 -6.93 -6.46
CA ARG A 129 33.49 -7.07 -6.98
C ARG A 129 32.47 -6.65 -5.92
N ARG A 130 31.27 -6.26 -6.35
CA ARG A 130 30.12 -6.08 -5.44
C ARG A 130 29.79 -7.39 -4.72
N VAL A 131 29.62 -7.31 -3.40
CA VAL A 131 29.15 -8.42 -2.56
C VAL A 131 28.07 -7.88 -1.62
N PHE A 132 26.92 -8.56 -1.56
CA PHE A 132 25.79 -8.25 -0.68
C PHE A 132 25.84 -9.03 0.64
N ASP A 133 27.04 -9.40 1.11
CA ASP A 133 27.24 -10.27 2.28
C ASP A 133 27.92 -9.47 3.41
N GLY A 134 27.18 -8.50 3.96
CA GLY A 134 27.72 -7.53 4.91
C GLY A 134 26.74 -6.42 5.27
N ASP A 135 27.01 -5.76 6.40
CA ASP A 135 26.31 -4.55 6.90
C ASP A 135 24.78 -4.58 6.80
N GLY A 136 24.19 -5.72 7.16
CA GLY A 136 22.75 -5.92 7.30
C GLY A 136 22.08 -6.56 6.09
N VAL A 137 22.75 -6.56 4.92
CA VAL A 137 22.30 -7.31 3.74
C VAL A 137 22.94 -8.70 3.74
N LYS A 138 22.18 -9.72 3.32
CA LYS A 138 22.65 -11.09 3.13
C LYS A 138 22.68 -11.44 1.65
N ALA A 139 23.76 -12.05 1.20
CA ALA A 139 23.91 -12.40 -0.22
C ALA A 139 22.98 -13.54 -0.65
N ASP A 140 22.66 -14.46 0.27
CA ASP A 140 21.74 -15.58 0.06
C ASP A 140 20.60 -15.48 1.09
N VAL A 141 19.36 -15.39 0.62
CA VAL A 141 18.16 -15.24 1.46
C VAL A 141 17.04 -16.20 1.06
N ASP A 142 16.22 -16.50 2.05
CA ASP A 142 14.90 -17.09 1.87
C ASP A 142 14.03 -16.15 1.04
N PHE A 143 13.39 -16.66 -0.03
CA PHE A 143 12.68 -15.83 -1.02
C PHE A 143 11.25 -16.31 -1.24
N GLY A 144 10.55 -16.61 -0.14
CA GLY A 144 9.27 -17.32 -0.11
C GLY A 144 9.43 -18.76 0.41
N PRO A 145 8.39 -19.60 0.36
CA PRO A 145 8.43 -20.97 0.91
C PRO A 145 9.18 -21.98 0.03
N THR A 146 9.26 -21.73 -1.29
CA THR A 146 9.83 -22.68 -2.28
C THR A 146 11.16 -22.23 -2.88
N LEU A 147 11.57 -20.96 -2.69
CA LEU A 147 12.69 -20.31 -3.38
C LEU A 147 13.78 -19.78 -2.44
N MET A 148 15.01 -19.77 -2.93
CA MET A 148 16.15 -18.98 -2.44
C MET A 148 16.52 -17.90 -3.46
N LEU A 149 16.88 -16.71 -2.99
CA LEU A 149 17.50 -15.65 -3.79
C LEU A 149 18.97 -15.48 -3.38
N ASN A 150 19.87 -15.60 -4.35
CA ASN A 150 21.24 -15.14 -4.26
C ASN A 150 21.40 -13.79 -4.99
N ARG A 151 21.53 -12.70 -4.21
CA ARG A 151 21.65 -11.32 -4.72
C ARG A 151 22.89 -11.10 -5.58
N ASN A 152 24.04 -11.67 -5.19
CA ASN A 152 25.32 -11.48 -5.89
C ASN A 152 25.22 -11.90 -7.36
N ARG A 153 24.58 -13.05 -7.62
CA ARG A 153 24.38 -13.60 -8.97
C ARG A 153 23.38 -12.81 -9.83
N CYS A 154 22.68 -11.81 -9.30
CA CYS A 154 21.62 -11.12 -10.03
C CYS A 154 22.15 -10.06 -11.01
N ILE A 155 21.85 -10.25 -12.30
CA ILE A 155 22.17 -9.31 -13.39
C ILE A 155 21.08 -8.25 -13.66
N LEU A 156 20.15 -8.03 -12.72
CA LEU A 156 19.11 -6.99 -12.77
C LEU A 156 18.23 -6.94 -14.05
N CYS A 157 18.08 -8.08 -14.75
CA CYS A 157 17.35 -8.19 -16.04
C CYS A 157 15.82 -7.98 -15.99
N THR A 158 15.28 -7.49 -14.85
CA THR A 158 13.87 -7.20 -14.53
C THR A 158 12.83 -8.31 -14.71
N ARG A 159 13.19 -9.46 -15.30
CA ARG A 159 12.25 -10.54 -15.63
C ARG A 159 11.42 -11.04 -14.44
N CYS A 160 11.99 -11.14 -13.23
CA CYS A 160 11.27 -11.56 -12.02
C CYS A 160 10.21 -10.54 -11.58
N VAL A 161 10.59 -9.26 -11.48
CA VAL A 161 9.69 -8.12 -11.19
C VAL A 161 8.53 -8.08 -12.19
N ARG A 162 8.82 -8.23 -13.48
CA ARG A 162 7.79 -8.23 -14.53
C ARG A 162 6.94 -9.50 -14.54
N PHE A 163 7.48 -10.68 -14.26
CA PHE A 163 6.67 -11.89 -14.10
C PHE A 163 5.63 -11.72 -12.99
N MET A 164 6.06 -11.25 -11.82
CA MET A 164 5.16 -11.00 -10.69
C MET A 164 4.10 -9.95 -11.05
N ARG A 165 4.50 -8.78 -11.54
CA ARG A 165 3.56 -7.71 -11.93
C ARG A 165 2.63 -8.05 -13.09
N GLU A 166 3.08 -8.80 -14.10
CA GLU A 166 2.43 -8.90 -15.41
C GLU A 166 1.92 -10.30 -15.76
N VAL A 167 2.27 -11.35 -15.01
CA VAL A 167 1.81 -12.73 -15.26
C VAL A 167 1.10 -13.28 -14.03
N ASP A 168 1.72 -13.17 -12.86
CA ASP A 168 1.11 -13.55 -11.57
C ASP A 168 0.03 -12.54 -11.13
N GLY A 169 0.30 -11.25 -11.33
CA GLY A 169 -0.61 -10.15 -11.06
C GLY A 169 -0.38 -9.44 -9.72
N ASP A 170 0.41 -10.01 -8.81
CA ASP A 170 0.84 -9.37 -7.56
C ASP A 170 2.31 -8.94 -7.64
N ALA A 171 2.60 -7.67 -7.33
CA ALA A 171 3.91 -7.04 -7.58
C ALA A 171 4.89 -7.18 -6.39
N GLN A 172 4.93 -8.36 -5.76
CA GLN A 172 5.68 -8.64 -4.51
C GLN A 172 7.20 -8.39 -4.60
N ILE A 173 7.77 -8.46 -5.81
CA ILE A 173 9.21 -8.25 -6.06
C ILE A 173 9.43 -6.90 -6.74
N ASN A 174 10.38 -6.12 -6.25
CA ASN A 174 10.82 -4.89 -6.92
C ASN A 174 12.35 -4.75 -6.94
N ILE A 175 12.85 -3.72 -7.64
CA ILE A 175 14.23 -3.25 -7.47
C ILE A 175 14.23 -2.22 -6.34
N ILE A 176 15.14 -2.38 -5.38
CA ILE A 176 15.49 -1.33 -4.41
C ILE A 176 16.87 -0.76 -4.74
N ASP A 177 17.15 0.42 -4.18
CA ASP A 177 18.35 1.22 -4.45
C ASP A 177 18.55 1.61 -5.93
N ARG A 178 19.72 2.17 -6.28
CA ARG A 178 20.02 2.65 -7.64
C ARG A 178 21.48 2.45 -8.07
N GLY A 179 21.69 2.30 -9.37
CA GLY A 179 23.02 2.12 -9.97
C GLY A 179 23.73 0.87 -9.45
N TYR A 180 24.95 1.03 -8.97
CA TYR A 180 25.76 -0.06 -8.39
C TYR A 180 25.11 -0.69 -7.14
N GLY A 181 24.35 0.07 -6.35
CA GLY A 181 23.67 -0.45 -5.16
C GLY A 181 22.49 -1.38 -5.49
N SER A 182 21.86 -1.24 -6.67
CA SER A 182 20.54 -1.82 -6.91
C SER A 182 20.49 -3.34 -6.76
N GLU A 183 19.46 -3.83 -6.10
CA GLU A 183 19.21 -5.25 -5.85
C GLU A 183 17.73 -5.61 -6.05
N ILE A 184 17.45 -6.91 -6.10
CA ILE A 184 16.10 -7.47 -6.10
C ILE A 184 15.71 -7.77 -4.65
N ALA A 185 14.60 -7.22 -4.20
CA ALA A 185 14.08 -7.41 -2.85
C ALA A 185 12.55 -7.61 -2.87
N THR A 186 12.00 -8.01 -1.74
CA THR A 186 10.55 -8.05 -1.46
C THR A 186 10.22 -7.06 -0.34
N PHE A 187 8.94 -6.79 -0.11
CA PHE A 187 8.55 -5.98 1.06
C PHE A 187 9.00 -6.70 2.35
N GLN A 188 9.70 -5.97 3.22
CA GLN A 188 10.24 -6.44 4.52
C GLN A 188 11.06 -7.76 4.48
N GLU A 189 11.59 -8.17 3.32
CA GLU A 189 12.25 -9.48 3.11
C GLU A 189 11.36 -10.70 3.42
N GLU A 190 10.03 -10.56 3.36
CA GLU A 190 9.08 -11.66 3.59
C GLU A 190 9.12 -12.75 2.50
N GLY A 191 9.67 -12.42 1.33
CA GLY A 191 9.80 -13.32 0.19
C GLY A 191 8.57 -13.33 -0.73
N VAL A 192 8.47 -14.35 -1.58
CA VAL A 192 7.40 -14.47 -2.58
C VAL A 192 6.36 -15.51 -2.15
N HIS A 193 5.12 -15.07 -1.97
CA HIS A 193 3.98 -15.88 -1.58
C HIS A 193 2.97 -15.94 -2.72
N SER A 194 3.22 -16.84 -3.68
CA SER A 194 2.29 -17.17 -4.76
C SER A 194 2.41 -18.64 -5.14
N ILE A 195 1.28 -19.27 -5.54
CA ILE A 195 1.25 -20.63 -6.11
C ILE A 195 1.88 -20.73 -7.51
N LEU A 196 2.40 -19.62 -8.06
CA LEU A 196 3.16 -19.56 -9.31
C LEU A 196 4.63 -19.17 -9.10
N SER A 197 5.09 -19.02 -7.84
CA SER A 197 6.42 -18.48 -7.52
C SER A 197 7.57 -19.31 -8.14
N GLY A 198 7.44 -20.62 -8.23
CA GLY A 198 8.44 -21.54 -8.77
C GLY A 198 8.84 -21.25 -10.23
N ASN A 199 7.97 -20.58 -11.02
CA ASN A 199 8.31 -20.13 -12.37
C ASN A 199 9.43 -19.07 -12.38
N LEU A 200 9.69 -18.38 -11.26
CA LEU A 200 10.78 -17.41 -11.15
C LEU A 200 12.16 -18.04 -11.36
N MET A 201 12.33 -19.34 -11.07
CA MET A 201 13.57 -20.08 -11.35
C MET A 201 13.79 -20.29 -12.87
N ASP A 202 12.73 -20.64 -13.61
CA ASP A 202 12.78 -20.78 -15.08
C ASP A 202 12.98 -19.42 -15.77
N VAL A 203 12.27 -18.40 -15.27
CA VAL A 203 12.29 -17.03 -15.77
C VAL A 203 13.64 -16.37 -15.53
N CYS A 204 14.30 -16.60 -14.39
CA CYS A 204 15.61 -16.05 -14.10
C CYS A 204 16.70 -16.67 -15.00
N PRO A 205 17.42 -15.88 -15.81
CA PRO A 205 18.42 -16.40 -16.76
C PRO A 205 19.76 -16.76 -16.10
N VAL A 206 19.88 -16.61 -14.79
CA VAL A 206 21.07 -16.82 -13.97
C VAL A 206 20.67 -17.54 -12.68
N GLY A 207 21.62 -18.17 -11.98
CA GLY A 207 21.35 -18.86 -10.71
C GLY A 207 21.15 -17.96 -9.50
N ALA A 208 20.55 -16.77 -9.70
CA ALA A 208 20.14 -15.87 -8.65
C ALA A 208 18.86 -16.39 -7.97
N ILE A 209 17.83 -16.80 -8.71
CA ILE A 209 16.64 -17.44 -8.13
C ILE A 209 16.72 -18.95 -8.36
N THR A 210 16.65 -19.72 -7.28
CA THR A 210 16.78 -21.19 -7.27
C THR A 210 15.73 -21.81 -6.36
N THR A 211 15.13 -22.94 -6.75
CA THR A 211 14.19 -23.67 -5.89
C THR A 211 14.92 -24.37 -4.75
N ARG A 212 14.40 -24.31 -3.51
CA ARG A 212 14.97 -25.05 -2.36
C ARG A 212 15.02 -26.56 -2.60
N ASP A 213 14.05 -27.10 -3.32
CA ASP A 213 14.02 -28.53 -3.59
C ASP A 213 15.15 -29.00 -4.51
N TYR A 214 15.47 -28.30 -5.60
CA TYR A 214 16.53 -28.74 -6.52
C TYR A 214 17.94 -28.36 -6.04
N ARG A 215 18.05 -27.26 -5.28
CA ARG A 215 19.30 -26.65 -4.83
C ARG A 215 20.27 -27.64 -4.20
N PHE A 216 21.48 -27.72 -4.75
CA PHE A 216 22.59 -28.60 -4.40
C PHE A 216 22.32 -30.12 -4.48
N LYS A 217 21.12 -30.58 -4.87
CA LYS A 217 20.79 -32.02 -5.00
C LYS A 217 21.25 -32.64 -6.33
N SER A 218 21.38 -31.82 -7.36
CA SER A 218 21.79 -32.26 -8.70
C SER A 218 22.45 -31.16 -9.52
N ARG A 219 23.05 -31.56 -10.65
CA ARG A 219 23.49 -30.67 -11.71
C ARG A 219 22.80 -31.02 -13.04
N PRO A 220 22.69 -30.05 -13.97
CA PRO A 220 22.22 -30.25 -15.34
C PRO A 220 22.68 -31.57 -16.01
N TRP A 221 23.97 -31.88 -15.93
CA TRP A 221 24.58 -33.08 -16.54
C TRP A 221 24.38 -34.38 -15.74
N ASP A 222 24.02 -34.31 -14.44
CA ASP A 222 23.66 -35.50 -13.64
C ASP A 222 22.31 -36.11 -14.08
N ASN A 223 21.56 -35.38 -14.93
CA ASN A 223 20.21 -35.71 -15.37
C ASN A 223 20.22 -36.16 -16.85
N PRO A 224 20.87 -37.28 -17.22
CA PRO A 224 21.08 -37.63 -18.63
C PRO A 224 19.81 -38.06 -19.36
N TYR A 225 18.64 -38.12 -18.70
CA TYR A 225 17.36 -38.42 -19.34
C TYR A 225 16.28 -37.40 -18.96
N ALA A 226 15.44 -37.07 -19.95
CA ALA A 226 14.25 -36.24 -19.81
C ALA A 226 13.06 -36.90 -20.51
N ALA A 227 11.86 -36.69 -19.97
CA ALA A 227 10.62 -37.22 -20.55
C ALA A 227 9.50 -36.15 -20.55
N ASP A 228 8.99 -35.82 -21.73
CA ASP A 228 7.91 -34.86 -21.90
C ASP A 228 6.55 -35.49 -21.60
N THR A 229 5.90 -34.98 -20.57
CA THR A 229 4.67 -35.53 -20.00
C THR A 229 3.67 -34.40 -19.73
N ILE A 230 2.66 -34.68 -18.89
CA ILE A 230 1.76 -33.70 -18.29
C ILE A 230 1.72 -33.87 -16.77
N CYS A 231 1.46 -32.77 -16.05
CA CYS A 231 1.15 -32.80 -14.63
C CYS A 231 -0.32 -33.17 -14.40
N THR A 232 -0.58 -34.15 -13.53
CA THR A 232 -1.95 -34.61 -13.23
C THR A 232 -2.62 -33.92 -12.03
N LEU A 233 -1.91 -33.07 -11.26
CA LEU A 233 -2.40 -32.59 -9.96
C LEU A 233 -3.54 -31.55 -10.01
N CYS A 234 -4.04 -31.20 -11.19
CA CYS A 234 -5.27 -30.42 -11.37
C CYS A 234 -5.85 -30.62 -12.78
N SER A 235 -7.09 -30.19 -12.98
CA SER A 235 -7.82 -30.35 -14.24
C SER A 235 -7.18 -29.68 -15.46
N LYS A 236 -6.24 -28.74 -15.29
CA LYS A 236 -5.54 -28.10 -16.42
C LYS A 236 -4.60 -29.02 -17.20
N GLY A 237 -4.07 -30.08 -16.59
CA GLY A 237 -3.18 -31.01 -17.29
C GLY A 237 -1.92 -30.36 -17.88
N CYS A 238 -1.26 -29.45 -17.15
CA CYS A 238 -0.15 -28.63 -17.67
C CYS A 238 0.94 -29.49 -18.33
N ASN A 239 1.42 -29.11 -19.52
CA ASN A 239 2.56 -29.77 -20.16
C ASN A 239 3.83 -29.52 -19.33
N THR A 240 4.56 -30.59 -19.03
CA THR A 240 5.80 -30.55 -18.25
C THR A 240 6.87 -31.46 -18.87
N THR A 241 8.10 -31.29 -18.39
CA THR A 241 9.23 -32.19 -18.64
C THR A 241 9.69 -32.76 -17.29
N ALA A 242 9.68 -34.08 -17.18
CA ALA A 242 10.20 -34.82 -16.03
C ALA A 242 11.71 -35.04 -16.19
N TRP A 243 12.51 -34.54 -15.25
CA TRP A 243 13.96 -34.70 -15.27
C TRP A 243 14.38 -35.90 -14.42
N ILE A 244 15.26 -36.74 -14.96
CA ILE A 244 15.63 -38.02 -14.37
C ILE A 244 17.13 -38.01 -14.05
N LYS A 245 17.47 -37.99 -12.76
CA LYS A 245 18.86 -38.10 -12.29
C LYS A 245 19.36 -39.53 -12.44
N ALA A 246 20.53 -39.69 -13.05
CA ALA A 246 21.28 -40.93 -12.97
C ALA A 246 21.97 -41.03 -11.60
N LYS A 247 21.71 -42.12 -10.89
CA LYS A 247 22.50 -42.48 -9.70
C LYS A 247 23.76 -43.24 -10.13
N PRO A 248 24.83 -43.23 -9.33
CA PRO A 248 25.96 -44.14 -9.55
C PRO A 248 25.51 -45.60 -9.47
N GLU A 249 26.25 -46.47 -10.15
CA GLU A 249 25.86 -47.85 -10.50
C GLU A 249 25.43 -48.72 -9.29
N TRP A 250 26.01 -48.48 -8.11
CA TRP A 250 25.69 -49.19 -6.86
C TRP A 250 24.35 -48.81 -6.21
N ALA A 251 23.67 -47.73 -6.66
CA ALA A 251 22.63 -47.04 -5.89
C ALA A 251 21.17 -47.24 -6.35
N LYS A 252 20.86 -48.36 -7.03
CA LYS A 252 19.48 -48.82 -7.34
C LYS A 252 18.61 -47.77 -8.08
N GLY A 253 18.86 -47.63 -9.37
CA GLY A 253 17.90 -47.08 -10.35
C GLY A 253 17.80 -45.55 -10.47
N SER A 254 17.13 -45.13 -11.55
CA SER A 254 16.82 -43.74 -11.91
C SER A 254 15.93 -43.04 -10.87
N ARG A 255 16.17 -41.74 -10.62
CA ARG A 255 15.37 -40.91 -9.70
C ARG A 255 14.71 -39.72 -10.42
N LEU A 256 13.47 -39.37 -10.08
CA LEU A 256 12.79 -38.16 -10.53
C LEU A 256 13.26 -36.95 -9.69
N ILE A 257 13.90 -35.96 -10.32
CA ILE A 257 14.69 -34.93 -9.60
C ILE A 257 14.13 -33.50 -9.67
N ARG A 258 13.28 -33.20 -10.65
CA ARG A 258 12.46 -31.97 -10.75
C ARG A 258 11.45 -32.09 -11.90
N PHE A 259 10.44 -31.22 -11.90
CA PHE A 259 9.69 -30.85 -13.10
C PHE A 259 10.01 -29.43 -13.55
N THR A 260 10.00 -29.22 -14.86
CA THR A 260 9.95 -27.89 -15.49
C THR A 260 8.69 -27.78 -16.35
N PRO A 261 8.14 -26.57 -16.55
CA PRO A 261 7.06 -26.37 -17.50
C PRO A 261 7.58 -26.61 -18.92
N ARG A 262 6.69 -27.03 -19.81
CA ARG A 262 6.96 -27.15 -21.25
C ARG A 262 5.96 -26.30 -22.02
N LEU A 263 6.43 -25.60 -23.05
CA LEU A 263 5.58 -24.72 -23.86
C LEU A 263 4.38 -25.49 -24.46
N ASN A 264 3.18 -25.03 -24.12
CA ASN A 264 1.94 -25.40 -24.80
C ASN A 264 0.99 -24.19 -24.82
N PRO A 265 0.90 -23.44 -25.94
CA PRO A 265 0.08 -22.24 -26.04
C PRO A 265 -1.39 -22.45 -25.64
N ASP A 266 -1.95 -23.63 -25.94
CA ASP A 266 -3.37 -23.93 -25.77
C ASP A 266 -3.71 -24.63 -24.44
N VAL A 267 -2.75 -24.68 -23.48
CA VAL A 267 -2.98 -25.27 -22.14
C VAL A 267 -2.39 -24.42 -21.02
N ASN A 268 -1.07 -24.19 -21.04
CA ASN A 268 -0.34 -23.59 -19.91
C ASN A 268 0.67 -22.51 -20.31
N GLY A 269 0.78 -22.18 -21.60
CA GLY A 269 1.76 -21.23 -22.09
C GLY A 269 3.17 -21.69 -21.73
N TYR A 270 3.91 -20.85 -21.00
CA TYR A 270 5.27 -21.12 -20.53
C TYR A 270 5.33 -21.60 -19.06
N TRP A 271 4.17 -21.82 -18.43
CA TRP A 271 4.03 -21.79 -16.97
C TRP A 271 3.54 -23.11 -16.38
N MET A 272 3.73 -23.29 -15.08
CA MET A 272 3.08 -24.33 -14.29
C MET A 272 2.87 -23.85 -12.84
N CYS A 273 1.94 -24.44 -12.11
CA CYS A 273 1.75 -24.15 -10.69
C CYS A 273 2.78 -24.87 -9.80
N ASP A 274 3.02 -24.30 -8.62
CA ASP A 274 3.97 -24.80 -7.63
C ASP A 274 3.52 -26.14 -7.03
N ILE A 275 2.20 -26.36 -6.90
CA ILE A 275 1.59 -27.67 -6.64
C ILE A 275 2.17 -28.70 -7.62
N GLY A 276 2.02 -28.46 -8.92
CA GLY A 276 2.52 -29.34 -9.98
C GLY A 276 4.04 -29.45 -10.08
N ARG A 277 4.79 -28.56 -9.42
CA ARG A 277 6.25 -28.46 -9.48
C ARG A 277 6.93 -29.14 -8.29
N PHE A 278 6.28 -29.16 -7.12
CA PHE A 278 6.86 -29.61 -5.85
C PHE A 278 6.06 -30.74 -5.18
N GLU A 279 4.73 -30.84 -5.35
CA GLU A 279 3.91 -31.93 -4.78
C GLU A 279 4.05 -33.25 -5.59
N TYR A 280 5.24 -33.57 -6.12
CA TYR A 280 5.50 -34.82 -6.85
C TYR A 280 6.23 -35.89 -6.02
N HIS A 281 6.76 -35.55 -4.84
CA HIS A 281 7.64 -36.45 -4.07
C HIS A 281 6.98 -37.76 -3.62
N TRP A 282 5.64 -37.81 -3.49
CA TRP A 282 4.88 -39.04 -3.18
C TRP A 282 5.12 -40.17 -4.19
N ILE A 283 5.50 -39.85 -5.44
CA ILE A 283 5.85 -40.82 -6.47
C ILE A 283 7.01 -41.72 -6.03
N GLU A 284 8.00 -41.17 -5.32
CA GLU A 284 9.14 -41.92 -4.77
C GLU A 284 9.11 -41.99 -3.23
N GLY A 285 7.92 -41.84 -2.63
CA GLY A 285 7.70 -41.92 -1.19
C GLY A 285 7.75 -43.35 -0.63
N ASP A 286 7.85 -43.46 0.69
CA ASP A 286 7.91 -44.74 1.37
C ASP A 286 6.56 -45.48 1.40
N ASP A 287 5.43 -44.75 1.46
CA ASP A 287 4.07 -45.29 1.35
C ASP A 287 3.69 -45.85 -0.04
N ARG A 288 4.59 -45.84 -1.03
CA ARG A 288 4.33 -46.45 -2.35
C ARG A 288 4.01 -47.93 -2.21
N VAL A 289 2.87 -48.38 -2.73
CA VAL A 289 2.53 -49.81 -2.77
C VAL A 289 3.39 -50.51 -3.84
N ARG A 290 4.15 -51.54 -3.44
CA ARG A 290 5.14 -52.23 -4.32
C ARG A 290 4.84 -53.70 -4.57
N LYS A 291 3.82 -54.26 -3.94
CA LYS A 291 3.35 -55.65 -4.02
C LYS A 291 1.84 -55.69 -3.80
N PRO A 292 1.10 -56.69 -4.31
CA PRO A 292 -0.25 -56.98 -3.84
C PRO A 292 -0.24 -57.21 -2.34
N MET A 293 -1.18 -56.59 -1.62
CA MET A 293 -1.34 -56.75 -0.18
C MET A 293 -2.75 -57.28 0.12
N GLU A 294 -2.88 -58.12 1.14
CA GLU A 294 -4.15 -58.49 1.71
C GLU A 294 -4.16 -58.24 3.23
N ARG A 295 -5.36 -58.08 3.79
CA ARG A 295 -5.53 -57.94 5.23
C ARG A 295 -5.29 -59.28 5.94
N ALA A 296 -4.52 -59.25 7.03
CA ALA A 296 -4.13 -60.44 7.77
C ALA A 296 -5.34 -61.17 8.42
N ALA A 297 -5.25 -62.50 8.47
CA ALA A 297 -6.25 -63.36 9.10
C ALA A 297 -6.21 -63.25 10.64
N HIS A 298 -7.32 -63.61 11.29
CA HIS A 298 -7.48 -63.55 12.75
C HIS A 298 -6.38 -64.33 13.49
N GLY A 299 -5.53 -63.64 14.25
CA GLY A 299 -4.48 -64.23 15.08
C GLY A 299 -3.21 -63.37 15.19
N SER A 300 -2.85 -62.69 14.10
CA SER A 300 -1.98 -61.50 14.13
C SER A 300 -2.82 -60.22 14.22
N ASP A 301 -2.20 -59.03 14.20
CA ASP A 301 -2.93 -57.76 14.21
C ASP A 301 -3.93 -57.72 13.04
N VAL A 302 -5.22 -57.67 13.38
CA VAL A 302 -6.35 -57.78 12.45
C VAL A 302 -6.54 -56.58 11.52
N ASN A 303 -5.66 -55.58 11.65
CA ASN A 303 -5.54 -54.38 10.82
C ASN A 303 -4.24 -54.37 9.98
N ALA A 304 -3.36 -55.37 10.13
CA ALA A 304 -2.12 -55.45 9.38
C ALA A 304 -2.35 -55.91 7.93
N GLN A 305 -1.56 -55.34 7.01
CA GLN A 305 -1.52 -55.71 5.61
C GLN A 305 -0.30 -56.63 5.36
N GLN A 306 -0.52 -57.81 4.78
CA GLN A 306 0.52 -58.78 4.44
C GLN A 306 0.69 -58.91 2.91
N PRO A 307 1.92 -59.04 2.38
CA PRO A 307 2.14 -59.16 0.94
C PRO A 307 1.80 -60.56 0.42
N VAL A 308 1.19 -60.63 -0.76
CA VAL A 308 0.87 -61.87 -1.49
C VAL A 308 1.28 -61.79 -2.95
N THR A 309 1.34 -62.93 -3.66
CA THR A 309 1.64 -62.93 -5.10
C THR A 309 0.43 -62.47 -5.92
N TRP A 310 0.69 -61.96 -7.14
CA TRP A 310 -0.36 -61.62 -8.09
C TRP A 310 -1.26 -62.81 -8.47
N SER A 311 -0.76 -64.04 -8.46
CA SER A 311 -1.55 -65.25 -8.76
C SER A 311 -2.58 -65.54 -7.66
N GLU A 312 -2.15 -65.51 -6.40
CA GLU A 312 -3.02 -65.68 -5.24
C GLU A 312 -4.05 -64.54 -5.16
N MET A 313 -3.59 -63.30 -5.37
CA MET A 313 -4.45 -62.12 -5.41
C MET A 313 -5.55 -62.25 -6.48
N LEU A 314 -5.21 -62.56 -7.73
CA LEU A 314 -6.19 -62.69 -8.81
C LEU A 314 -7.17 -63.85 -8.60
N SER A 315 -6.75 -64.93 -7.92
CA SER A 315 -7.66 -65.99 -7.49
C SER A 315 -8.62 -65.49 -6.40
N LYS A 316 -8.09 -64.92 -5.30
CA LYS A 316 -8.90 -64.43 -4.18
C LYS A 316 -9.88 -63.33 -4.62
N LEU A 317 -9.49 -62.45 -5.53
CA LEU A 317 -10.36 -61.44 -6.14
C LEU A 317 -11.46 -62.06 -7.01
N ARG A 318 -11.13 -63.01 -7.90
CA ARG A 318 -12.14 -63.74 -8.70
C ARG A 318 -13.18 -64.37 -7.79
N ASP A 319 -12.72 -65.10 -6.78
CA ASP A 319 -13.60 -65.88 -5.90
C ASP A 319 -14.46 -64.95 -5.03
N SER A 320 -13.90 -63.87 -4.49
CA SER A 320 -14.63 -62.92 -3.63
C SER A 320 -15.57 -62.01 -4.41
N LEU A 321 -15.12 -61.42 -5.52
CA LEU A 321 -15.91 -60.47 -6.32
C LEU A 321 -16.94 -61.19 -7.19
N GLY A 322 -16.60 -62.38 -7.72
CA GLY A 322 -17.53 -63.25 -8.42
C GLY A 322 -18.65 -63.77 -7.50
N ALA A 323 -18.34 -64.15 -6.26
CA ALA A 323 -19.35 -64.51 -5.26
C ALA A 323 -20.25 -63.31 -4.90
N ALA A 324 -19.67 -62.12 -4.69
CA ALA A 324 -20.43 -60.91 -4.40
C ALA A 324 -21.38 -60.53 -5.55
N GLY A 325 -20.90 -60.56 -6.81
CA GLY A 325 -21.72 -60.32 -7.99
C GLY A 325 -22.81 -61.36 -8.19
N THR A 326 -22.51 -62.65 -7.98
CA THR A 326 -23.51 -63.74 -8.09
C THR A 326 -24.59 -63.64 -7.02
N ALA A 327 -24.24 -63.26 -5.78
CA ALA A 327 -25.17 -63.18 -4.66
C ALA A 327 -26.02 -61.89 -4.67
N ASN A 328 -25.46 -60.76 -5.10
CA ASN A 328 -26.16 -59.49 -5.25
C ASN A 328 -25.45 -58.57 -6.27
N PRO A 329 -25.81 -58.62 -7.56
CA PRO A 329 -25.22 -57.75 -8.58
C PRO A 329 -25.42 -56.26 -8.26
N GLU A 330 -26.61 -55.89 -7.76
CA GLU A 330 -26.91 -54.52 -7.34
C GLU A 330 -26.15 -54.08 -6.08
N GLY A 331 -25.49 -54.99 -5.37
CA GLY A 331 -24.63 -54.71 -4.22
C GLY A 331 -23.17 -54.43 -4.58
N VAL A 332 -22.73 -54.71 -5.81
CA VAL A 332 -21.36 -54.43 -6.24
C VAL A 332 -21.26 -52.97 -6.73
N ARG A 333 -20.32 -52.19 -6.18
CA ARG A 333 -20.07 -50.79 -6.59
C ARG A 333 -18.60 -50.51 -6.83
N PHE A 334 -18.36 -49.52 -7.69
CA PHE A 334 -17.05 -49.06 -8.09
C PHE A 334 -16.93 -47.55 -7.81
N LEU A 335 -15.80 -47.13 -7.23
CA LEU A 335 -15.47 -45.74 -6.95
C LEU A 335 -14.12 -45.40 -7.56
N ALA A 336 -14.10 -44.63 -8.64
CA ALA A 336 -12.87 -44.19 -9.29
C ALA A 336 -12.55 -42.74 -8.92
N SER A 337 -11.29 -42.40 -8.64
CA SER A 337 -10.88 -40.99 -8.62
C SER A 337 -10.73 -40.49 -10.05
N ALA A 338 -10.96 -39.19 -10.30
CA ALA A 338 -10.75 -38.60 -11.63
C ALA A 338 -9.26 -38.45 -12.02
N HIS A 339 -8.32 -39.09 -11.30
CA HIS A 339 -6.98 -39.43 -11.80
C HIS A 339 -6.96 -40.73 -12.64
N ALA A 340 -8.03 -41.52 -12.61
CA ALA A 340 -8.22 -42.69 -13.46
C ALA A 340 -8.20 -42.32 -14.96
N SER A 341 -7.62 -43.21 -15.76
CA SER A 341 -7.66 -43.15 -17.23
C SER A 341 -8.36 -44.36 -17.86
N GLN A 342 -8.65 -45.41 -17.07
CA GLN A 342 -9.11 -46.72 -17.55
C GLN A 342 -10.63 -46.88 -17.54
N PHE A 343 -11.36 -45.79 -17.81
CA PHE A 343 -12.81 -45.73 -17.72
C PHE A 343 -13.52 -46.77 -18.62
N LEU A 344 -13.01 -47.09 -19.81
CA LEU A 344 -13.57 -48.19 -20.63
C LEU A 344 -13.43 -49.56 -19.97
N LEU A 345 -12.28 -49.85 -19.35
CA LEU A 345 -12.03 -51.16 -18.73
C LEU A 345 -12.90 -51.35 -17.48
N LEU A 346 -13.07 -50.30 -16.68
CA LEU A 346 -14.09 -50.29 -15.61
C LEU A 346 -15.49 -50.52 -16.18
N ARG A 347 -15.88 -49.74 -17.20
CA ARG A 347 -17.21 -49.84 -17.81
C ARG A 347 -17.54 -51.25 -18.28
N ARG A 348 -16.64 -51.87 -19.05
CA ARG A 348 -16.82 -53.24 -19.53
C ARG A 348 -16.83 -54.24 -18.36
N LEU A 349 -15.95 -54.09 -17.38
CA LEU A 349 -15.91 -54.97 -16.21
C LEU A 349 -17.24 -54.93 -15.42
N THR A 350 -17.88 -53.76 -15.29
CA THR A 350 -19.18 -53.65 -14.60
C THR A 350 -20.36 -54.06 -15.47
N GLU A 351 -20.35 -53.75 -16.77
CA GLU A 351 -21.36 -54.23 -17.73
C GLU A 351 -21.43 -55.77 -17.74
N GLU A 352 -20.28 -56.47 -17.64
CA GLU A 352 -20.26 -57.94 -17.65
C GLU A 352 -20.50 -58.56 -16.25
N LEU A 353 -20.22 -57.84 -15.15
CA LEU A 353 -20.51 -58.30 -13.77
C LEU A 353 -21.94 -58.02 -13.28
N ILE A 354 -22.63 -57.01 -13.85
CA ILE A 354 -23.90 -56.46 -13.33
C ILE A 354 -24.99 -56.41 -14.43
N GLY A 355 -24.63 -56.60 -15.70
CA GLY A 355 -25.53 -56.47 -16.85
C GLY A 355 -25.69 -55.03 -17.32
N ASP A 356 -26.78 -54.74 -18.03
CA ASP A 356 -26.98 -53.46 -18.75
C ASP A 356 -26.88 -52.18 -17.88
N ARG A 357 -27.13 -52.29 -16.57
CA ARG A 357 -26.97 -51.19 -15.58
C ARG A 357 -25.58 -51.12 -14.94
N GLY A 358 -24.59 -51.84 -15.47
CA GLY A 358 -23.22 -51.84 -14.95
C GLY A 358 -22.55 -50.46 -14.99
N ALA A 359 -22.95 -49.58 -15.91
CA ALA A 359 -22.46 -48.19 -15.92
C ALA A 359 -22.88 -47.42 -14.65
N ASP A 360 -24.11 -47.62 -14.16
CA ASP A 360 -24.69 -46.97 -12.98
C ASP A 360 -23.99 -47.39 -11.66
N ALA A 361 -23.23 -48.48 -11.70
CA ALA A 361 -22.46 -48.97 -10.56
C ALA A 361 -21.14 -48.23 -10.32
N ILE A 362 -20.72 -47.35 -11.24
CA ILE A 362 -19.47 -46.58 -11.18
C ILE A 362 -19.76 -45.14 -10.74
N SER A 363 -19.24 -44.74 -9.59
CA SER A 363 -19.17 -43.34 -9.17
C SER A 363 -17.76 -42.78 -9.40
N VAL A 364 -17.65 -41.49 -9.75
CA VAL A 364 -16.36 -40.82 -9.96
C VAL A 364 -16.21 -39.62 -9.02
N ALA A 365 -15.09 -39.58 -8.29
CA ALA A 365 -14.81 -38.55 -7.28
C ALA A 365 -13.58 -37.71 -7.60
N TRP A 366 -13.54 -36.49 -7.07
CA TRP A 366 -12.35 -35.63 -7.08
C TRP A 366 -12.35 -34.67 -5.90
N ARG A 367 -11.16 -34.30 -5.42
CA ARG A 367 -11.01 -33.17 -4.51
C ARG A 367 -11.18 -31.85 -5.27
N HIS A 368 -11.93 -30.94 -4.68
CA HIS A 368 -12.02 -29.53 -5.07
C HIS A 368 -11.34 -28.71 -3.96
N ARG A 369 -10.48 -27.75 -4.34
CA ARG A 369 -9.65 -26.96 -3.43
C ARG A 369 -9.54 -25.53 -3.96
N GLU A 370 -9.98 -24.54 -3.20
CA GLU A 370 -9.81 -23.14 -3.60
C GLU A 370 -8.31 -22.80 -3.74
N LYS A 371 -7.98 -22.03 -4.79
CA LYS A 371 -6.61 -21.63 -5.14
C LYS A 371 -6.58 -20.11 -5.33
N PRO A 372 -6.56 -19.31 -4.25
CA PRO A 372 -6.62 -17.86 -4.34
C PRO A 372 -5.45 -17.31 -5.16
N GLN A 373 -5.78 -16.46 -6.14
CA GLN A 373 -4.88 -15.89 -7.13
C GLN A 373 -5.36 -14.46 -7.46
N PRO A 374 -4.48 -13.49 -7.74
CA PRO A 374 -4.88 -12.14 -8.13
C PRO A 374 -5.89 -12.16 -9.30
N PRO A 375 -6.94 -11.32 -9.31
CA PRO A 375 -7.94 -11.31 -10.39
C PRO A 375 -7.31 -11.20 -11.78
N GLN A 376 -6.30 -10.34 -11.92
CA GLN A 376 -5.52 -10.04 -13.11
C GLN A 376 -4.45 -11.10 -13.51
N ALA A 377 -4.30 -12.20 -12.76
CA ALA A 377 -3.33 -13.27 -13.08
C ALA A 377 -3.60 -13.87 -14.47
N LYS A 378 -2.58 -13.87 -15.35
CA LYS A 378 -2.71 -14.36 -16.74
C LYS A 378 -2.76 -15.88 -16.85
N PHE A 379 -2.19 -16.59 -15.87
CA PHE A 379 -2.25 -18.05 -15.79
C PHE A 379 -3.05 -18.43 -14.55
N LYS A 380 -4.20 -19.07 -14.75
CA LYS A 380 -5.12 -19.50 -13.68
C LYS A 380 -4.98 -20.99 -13.41
N VAL A 381 -4.68 -21.35 -12.17
CA VAL A 381 -4.74 -22.72 -11.66
C VAL A 381 -6.20 -23.04 -11.31
N PRO A 382 -6.83 -24.07 -11.90
CA PRO A 382 -8.22 -24.41 -11.61
C PRO A 382 -8.34 -25.11 -10.25
N PRO A 383 -9.45 -24.94 -9.52
CA PRO A 383 -9.60 -25.45 -8.15
C PRO A 383 -9.78 -26.98 -8.08
N VAL A 384 -10.12 -27.65 -9.19
CA VAL A 384 -10.27 -29.11 -9.26
C VAL A 384 -8.90 -29.80 -9.24
N ASP A 385 -8.65 -30.61 -8.21
CA ASP A 385 -7.41 -31.39 -7.99
C ASP A 385 -7.42 -32.74 -8.72
N ALA A 386 -7.98 -32.81 -9.94
CA ALA A 386 -7.99 -34.05 -10.72
C ALA A 386 -7.97 -33.79 -12.24
N PRO A 387 -7.24 -34.61 -13.03
CA PRO A 387 -6.92 -34.33 -14.43
C PRO A 387 -7.97 -34.80 -15.45
N ASN A 388 -8.94 -35.65 -15.08
CA ASN A 388 -9.77 -36.40 -16.03
C ASN A 388 -11.29 -36.32 -15.81
N VAL A 389 -11.80 -35.29 -15.13
CA VAL A 389 -13.26 -35.17 -14.91
C VAL A 389 -14.02 -35.07 -16.24
N ASN A 390 -13.46 -34.33 -17.22
CA ASN A 390 -13.99 -34.31 -18.58
C ASN A 390 -13.83 -35.66 -19.32
N GLY A 391 -12.85 -36.50 -18.95
CA GLY A 391 -12.77 -37.88 -19.41
C GLY A 391 -13.91 -38.73 -18.87
N ALA A 392 -14.27 -38.59 -17.59
CA ALA A 392 -15.41 -39.29 -17.00
C ALA A 392 -16.75 -38.88 -17.66
N ARG A 393 -16.95 -37.58 -17.93
CA ARG A 393 -18.06 -37.08 -18.78
C ARG A 393 -18.06 -37.67 -20.19
N ALA A 394 -16.88 -37.87 -20.78
CA ALA A 394 -16.76 -38.50 -22.09
C ALA A 394 -17.18 -39.98 -22.10
N PHE A 395 -17.15 -40.69 -20.97
CA PHE A 395 -17.73 -42.03 -20.82
C PHE A 395 -19.17 -42.06 -20.27
N GLY A 396 -19.65 -40.94 -19.71
CA GLY A 396 -20.99 -40.79 -19.15
C GLY A 396 -21.11 -41.07 -17.64
N PHE A 397 -20.01 -41.03 -16.90
CA PHE A 397 -19.98 -41.28 -15.45
C PHE A 397 -20.11 -40.02 -14.57
N VAL A 398 -20.18 -38.84 -15.19
CA VAL A 398 -20.29 -37.53 -14.54
C VAL A 398 -21.16 -36.66 -15.43
N ASP A 399 -22.03 -35.84 -14.83
CA ASP A 399 -22.93 -34.95 -15.55
C ASP A 399 -22.24 -33.72 -16.17
N GLY A 400 -22.89 -33.17 -17.19
CA GLY A 400 -22.39 -32.03 -17.99
C GLY A 400 -21.58 -32.46 -19.21
N ALA A 401 -21.41 -31.55 -20.16
CA ALA A 401 -20.66 -31.77 -21.37
C ALA A 401 -19.14 -31.60 -21.15
N VAL A 402 -18.36 -32.17 -22.07
CA VAL A 402 -16.90 -32.07 -22.05
C VAL A 402 -16.49 -30.61 -22.30
N GLY A 403 -15.82 -30.01 -21.31
CA GLY A 403 -15.42 -28.60 -21.30
C GLY A 403 -16.31 -27.69 -20.46
N ASP A 404 -17.42 -28.19 -19.89
CA ASP A 404 -18.26 -27.42 -18.99
C ASP A 404 -17.54 -27.17 -17.65
N PRO A 405 -17.90 -26.12 -16.88
CA PRO A 405 -17.44 -25.94 -15.50
C PRO A 405 -17.63 -27.22 -14.66
N VAL A 406 -16.69 -27.45 -13.73
CA VAL A 406 -16.68 -28.62 -12.83
C VAL A 406 -16.82 -28.11 -11.40
N GLY A 407 -17.88 -28.53 -10.72
CA GLY A 407 -18.09 -28.29 -9.29
C GLY A 407 -17.50 -29.39 -8.41
N ASP A 408 -18.08 -29.60 -7.24
CA ASP A 408 -17.75 -30.73 -6.36
C ASP A 408 -18.31 -32.06 -6.91
N SER A 409 -17.73 -33.21 -6.50
CA SER A 409 -18.24 -34.53 -6.88
C SER A 409 -19.36 -34.99 -5.96
N ASP A 410 -20.55 -35.26 -6.49
CA ASP A 410 -21.62 -35.89 -5.72
C ASP A 410 -21.36 -37.39 -5.52
N LEU A 411 -21.35 -37.80 -4.25
CA LEU A 411 -21.24 -39.21 -3.82
C LEU A 411 -22.39 -39.60 -2.87
N ALA A 412 -23.41 -38.76 -2.69
CA ALA A 412 -24.46 -38.94 -1.68
C ALA A 412 -25.19 -40.29 -1.85
N VAL A 413 -25.49 -40.69 -3.08
CA VAL A 413 -26.14 -41.98 -3.41
C VAL A 413 -25.26 -43.16 -3.00
N LEU A 414 -23.98 -43.16 -3.39
CA LEU A 414 -23.04 -44.24 -3.04
C LEU A 414 -22.78 -44.30 -1.54
N ARG A 415 -22.55 -43.14 -0.91
CA ARG A 415 -22.33 -43.00 0.54
C ARG A 415 -23.52 -43.57 1.31
N HIS A 416 -24.74 -43.17 0.98
CA HIS A 416 -25.95 -43.65 1.63
C HIS A 416 -26.22 -45.16 1.38
N ALA A 417 -25.74 -45.72 0.26
CA ALA A 417 -25.77 -47.16 0.03
C ALA A 417 -24.75 -47.92 0.90
N VAL A 418 -23.53 -47.41 1.06
CA VAL A 418 -22.45 -48.03 1.87
C VAL A 418 -22.69 -47.88 3.38
N GLU A 419 -23.07 -46.69 3.85
CA GLU A 419 -23.45 -46.45 5.25
C GLU A 419 -24.71 -47.24 5.64
N GLY A 420 -25.64 -47.42 4.69
CA GLY A 420 -26.86 -48.22 4.86
C GLY A 420 -26.72 -49.72 4.56
N GLY A 421 -25.49 -50.26 4.42
CA GLY A 421 -25.26 -51.71 4.27
C GLY A 421 -25.79 -52.37 2.99
N ARG A 422 -26.11 -51.60 1.95
CA ARG A 422 -26.61 -52.11 0.66
C ARG A 422 -25.50 -52.52 -0.32
N VAL A 423 -24.26 -52.11 -0.06
CA VAL A 423 -23.09 -52.44 -0.89
C VAL A 423 -22.38 -53.66 -0.30
N THR A 424 -22.41 -54.78 -1.02
CA THR A 424 -21.76 -56.05 -0.66
C THR A 424 -20.27 -56.05 -0.97
N ALA A 425 -19.86 -55.35 -2.04
CA ALA A 425 -18.47 -55.17 -2.41
C ALA A 425 -18.24 -53.77 -2.99
N LEU A 426 -17.21 -53.07 -2.49
CA LEU A 426 -16.75 -51.78 -3.04
C LEU A 426 -15.36 -51.94 -3.62
N TYR A 427 -15.22 -51.67 -4.91
CA TYR A 427 -13.94 -51.60 -5.61
C TYR A 427 -13.55 -50.13 -5.79
N VAL A 428 -12.48 -49.70 -5.14
CA VAL A 428 -11.94 -48.34 -5.25
C VAL A 428 -10.74 -48.35 -6.21
N PHE A 429 -10.70 -47.37 -7.12
CA PHE A 429 -9.56 -47.13 -8.00
C PHE A 429 -9.06 -45.68 -7.86
N ASP A 430 -7.94 -45.49 -7.16
CA ASP A 430 -7.31 -44.17 -7.01
C ASP A 430 -5.82 -44.19 -7.37
N PRO A 431 -5.47 -43.83 -8.62
CA PRO A 431 -4.09 -43.70 -9.06
C PRO A 431 -3.49 -42.31 -8.83
N GLY A 432 -4.14 -41.47 -8.00
CA GLY A 432 -3.68 -40.11 -7.66
C GLY A 432 -2.75 -40.05 -6.44
N PRO A 433 -2.37 -38.82 -6.01
CA PRO A 433 -1.84 -38.55 -4.67
C PRO A 433 -2.90 -38.77 -3.59
N ASP A 434 -2.50 -38.72 -2.32
CA ASP A 434 -3.43 -38.87 -1.20
C ASP A 434 -4.54 -37.79 -1.16
N GLY A 435 -5.71 -38.21 -0.67
CA GLY A 435 -6.94 -37.41 -0.64
C GLY A 435 -7.53 -37.07 -2.02
N SER A 436 -7.14 -37.73 -3.10
CA SER A 436 -7.68 -37.48 -4.45
C SER A 436 -9.18 -37.76 -4.59
N LEU A 437 -9.70 -38.69 -3.79
CA LEU A 437 -11.13 -39.04 -3.70
C LEU A 437 -11.97 -38.05 -2.86
N GLY A 438 -11.37 -37.10 -2.14
CA GLY A 438 -12.07 -36.28 -1.14
C GLY A 438 -12.27 -37.00 0.20
N ASP A 439 -13.43 -36.85 0.85
CA ASP A 439 -13.76 -37.58 2.08
C ASP A 439 -13.98 -39.07 1.79
N VAL A 440 -13.13 -39.93 2.37
CA VAL A 440 -13.23 -41.39 2.31
C VAL A 440 -13.53 -42.03 3.67
N LYS A 441 -13.71 -41.22 4.72
CA LYS A 441 -13.85 -41.73 6.10
C LYS A 441 -15.08 -42.61 6.27
N TRP A 442 -16.18 -42.28 5.60
CA TRP A 442 -17.41 -43.07 5.61
C TRP A 442 -17.20 -44.50 5.08
N ILE A 443 -16.28 -44.72 4.13
CA ILE A 443 -15.91 -46.05 3.64
C ILE A 443 -15.17 -46.83 4.73
N ILE A 444 -14.16 -46.19 5.34
CA ILE A 444 -13.32 -46.78 6.40
C ILE A 444 -14.19 -47.14 7.62
N ASP A 445 -15.08 -46.25 8.04
CA ASP A 445 -15.99 -46.48 9.17
C ASP A 445 -17.06 -47.54 8.83
N ALA A 446 -17.56 -47.59 7.58
CA ALA A 446 -18.46 -48.68 7.13
C ALA A 446 -17.75 -50.05 7.12
N ARG A 447 -16.49 -50.11 6.66
CA ARG A 447 -15.69 -51.33 6.69
C ARG A 447 -15.43 -51.80 8.12
N ARG A 448 -15.06 -50.88 9.02
CA ARG A 448 -14.84 -51.15 10.45
C ARG A 448 -16.11 -51.59 11.19
N ARG A 449 -17.27 -51.05 10.85
CA ARG A 449 -18.59 -51.48 11.38
C ARG A 449 -19.10 -52.79 10.75
N GLY A 450 -18.45 -53.31 9.71
CA GLY A 450 -18.90 -54.49 8.97
C GLY A 450 -20.10 -54.25 8.04
N THR A 451 -20.57 -53.00 7.88
CA THR A 451 -21.66 -52.67 6.94
C THR A 451 -21.20 -52.69 5.48
N LEU A 452 -19.88 -52.58 5.24
CA LEU A 452 -19.24 -52.92 3.98
C LEU A 452 -18.48 -54.25 4.15
N PRO A 453 -18.95 -55.38 3.55
CA PRO A 453 -18.33 -56.70 3.75
C PRO A 453 -16.96 -56.87 3.09
N LEU A 454 -16.79 -56.34 1.87
CA LEU A 454 -15.58 -56.45 1.04
C LEU A 454 -15.16 -55.08 0.51
N LEU A 455 -13.91 -54.68 0.76
CA LEU A 455 -13.27 -53.47 0.23
C LEU A 455 -11.99 -53.84 -0.54
N ILE A 456 -11.93 -53.46 -1.82
CA ILE A 456 -10.76 -53.62 -2.69
C ILE A 456 -10.25 -52.22 -3.05
N VAL A 457 -8.94 -52.00 -3.03
CA VAL A 457 -8.32 -50.71 -3.40
C VAL A 457 -7.20 -50.93 -4.43
N GLN A 458 -7.44 -50.57 -5.69
CA GLN A 458 -6.36 -50.36 -6.65
C GLN A 458 -5.82 -48.93 -6.48
N GLY A 459 -4.52 -48.79 -6.20
CA GLY A 459 -3.93 -47.49 -5.98
C GLY A 459 -2.42 -47.47 -5.88
N VAL A 460 -1.87 -46.26 -5.78
CA VAL A 460 -0.43 -45.99 -5.88
C VAL A 460 0.24 -45.86 -4.51
N LEU A 461 -0.53 -45.53 -3.47
CA LEU A 461 -0.10 -45.23 -2.09
C LEU A 461 -0.87 -46.07 -1.05
N MET A 462 -0.20 -46.42 0.05
CA MET A 462 -0.77 -47.12 1.20
C MET A 462 -1.47 -46.13 2.16
N THR A 463 -2.51 -45.47 1.64
CA THR A 463 -3.35 -44.51 2.39
C THR A 463 -4.17 -45.20 3.49
N ASP A 464 -4.81 -44.45 4.39
CA ASP A 464 -5.71 -45.02 5.41
C ASP A 464 -6.85 -45.87 4.81
N LEU A 465 -7.31 -45.52 3.60
CA LEU A 465 -8.31 -46.31 2.88
C LEU A 465 -7.73 -47.64 2.37
N ALA A 466 -6.50 -47.62 1.85
CA ALA A 466 -5.80 -48.85 1.44
C ALA A 466 -5.48 -49.75 2.64
N ARG A 467 -5.06 -49.17 3.76
CA ARG A 467 -4.79 -49.88 5.02
C ARG A 467 -6.05 -50.56 5.58
N ALA A 468 -7.23 -49.96 5.39
CA ALA A 468 -8.52 -50.51 5.76
C ALA A 468 -9.09 -51.55 4.76
N ALA A 469 -8.49 -51.71 3.58
CA ALA A 469 -8.97 -52.63 2.56
C ALA A 469 -8.69 -54.10 2.90
N ASP A 470 -9.47 -55.02 2.32
CA ASP A 470 -9.19 -56.45 2.39
C ASP A 470 -8.14 -56.87 1.36
N PHE A 471 -8.10 -56.17 0.22
CA PHE A 471 -7.13 -56.36 -0.86
C PHE A 471 -6.65 -55.02 -1.43
N VAL A 472 -5.33 -54.85 -1.58
CA VAL A 472 -4.69 -53.66 -2.18
C VAL A 472 -3.87 -54.06 -3.42
N LEU A 473 -4.10 -53.37 -4.54
CA LEU A 473 -3.50 -53.67 -5.84
C LEU A 473 -2.54 -52.54 -6.25
N PRO A 474 -1.22 -52.79 -6.40
CA PRO A 474 -0.22 -51.74 -6.62
C PRO A 474 -0.27 -51.20 -8.06
N GLY A 475 -0.84 -50.01 -8.21
CA GLY A 475 -0.88 -49.26 -9.46
C GLY A 475 0.37 -48.43 -9.73
N ALA A 476 0.62 -48.18 -11.00
CA ALA A 476 1.65 -47.25 -11.49
C ALA A 476 1.23 -45.78 -11.32
N SER A 477 2.15 -44.89 -10.94
CA SER A 477 1.90 -43.44 -10.93
C SER A 477 1.77 -42.87 -12.36
N TYR A 478 1.41 -41.58 -12.49
CA TYR A 478 1.24 -40.94 -13.80
C TYR A 478 2.52 -40.84 -14.64
N VAL A 479 3.71 -40.91 -14.02
CA VAL A 479 5.01 -40.96 -14.73
C VAL A 479 5.52 -42.38 -14.98
N GLU A 480 4.79 -43.40 -14.55
CA GLU A 480 5.17 -44.81 -14.66
C GLU A 480 4.36 -45.58 -15.73
N LYS A 481 3.42 -44.90 -16.41
CA LYS A 481 2.47 -45.50 -17.37
C LYS A 481 2.13 -44.56 -18.53
N GLU A 482 1.66 -45.15 -19.63
CA GLU A 482 0.97 -44.41 -20.69
C GLU A 482 -0.51 -44.25 -20.34
N ALA A 483 -0.93 -43.03 -19.98
CA ALA A 483 -2.33 -42.74 -19.68
C ALA A 483 -2.83 -41.50 -20.42
N SER A 484 -4.07 -41.56 -20.90
CA SER A 484 -4.76 -40.49 -21.64
C SER A 484 -5.71 -39.72 -20.74
N TYR A 485 -5.66 -38.39 -20.83
CA TYR A 485 -6.33 -37.44 -19.94
C TYR A 485 -7.02 -36.33 -20.73
N THR A 486 -8.24 -35.97 -20.33
CA THR A 486 -9.03 -34.89 -20.94
C THR A 486 -9.15 -33.72 -19.98
N ASN A 487 -8.48 -32.61 -20.30
CA ASN A 487 -8.32 -31.47 -19.40
C ASN A 487 -9.59 -30.61 -19.24
N ASP A 488 -9.49 -29.55 -18.43
CA ASP A 488 -10.54 -28.56 -18.16
C ASP A 488 -11.16 -27.95 -19.44
N HIS A 489 -10.34 -27.63 -20.43
CA HIS A 489 -10.78 -27.13 -21.75
C HIS A 489 -11.30 -28.23 -22.70
N GLY A 490 -11.38 -29.48 -22.25
CA GLY A 490 -11.84 -30.63 -23.05
C GLY A 490 -10.80 -31.19 -24.01
N ARG A 491 -9.52 -30.80 -23.88
CA ARG A 491 -8.43 -31.25 -24.75
C ARG A 491 -7.85 -32.59 -24.27
N LEU A 492 -7.68 -33.52 -25.20
CA LEU A 492 -7.01 -34.79 -24.96
C LEU A 492 -5.47 -34.61 -24.91
N GLN A 493 -4.84 -35.18 -23.89
CA GLN A 493 -3.41 -35.16 -23.62
C GLN A 493 -2.94 -36.54 -23.10
N GLY A 494 -1.63 -36.81 -23.13
CA GLY A 494 -1.04 -38.09 -22.71
C GLY A 494 0.11 -37.92 -21.73
N THR A 495 0.21 -38.80 -20.72
CA THR A 495 1.39 -38.90 -19.86
C THR A 495 2.44 -39.80 -20.49
N ALA A 496 3.70 -39.38 -20.45
CA ALA A 496 4.82 -40.23 -20.80
C ALA A 496 5.21 -41.13 -19.61
N ARG A 497 5.49 -42.40 -19.90
CA ARG A 497 6.17 -43.31 -18.99
C ARG A 497 7.64 -42.91 -18.88
N ALA A 498 7.92 -42.00 -17.95
CA ALA A 498 9.26 -41.47 -17.65
C ALA A 498 10.12 -42.49 -16.89
N MET A 499 9.52 -43.34 -16.06
CA MET A 499 10.20 -44.35 -15.25
C MET A 499 9.42 -45.68 -15.21
N ALA A 500 9.98 -46.71 -14.56
CA ALA A 500 9.29 -47.98 -14.35
C ALA A 500 8.47 -47.97 -13.04
N PRO A 501 7.31 -48.65 -12.98
CA PRO A 501 6.61 -48.89 -11.72
C PRO A 501 7.51 -49.60 -10.68
N PRO A 502 7.35 -49.32 -9.37
CA PRO A 502 8.23 -49.89 -8.34
C PRO A 502 7.82 -51.31 -7.93
N GLY A 503 8.79 -52.23 -7.94
CA GLY A 503 8.59 -53.61 -7.47
C GLY A 503 7.71 -54.42 -8.41
N GLU A 504 6.58 -54.90 -7.90
CA GLU A 504 5.56 -55.67 -8.63
C GLU A 504 4.34 -54.82 -9.02
N ALA A 505 4.44 -53.49 -8.93
CA ALA A 505 3.40 -52.58 -9.42
C ALA A 505 3.21 -52.70 -10.95
N MET A 506 1.97 -52.58 -11.41
CA MET A 506 1.61 -52.72 -12.83
C MET A 506 0.95 -51.44 -13.37
N GLU A 507 0.93 -51.25 -14.70
CA GLU A 507 0.09 -50.20 -15.28
C GLU A 507 -1.38 -50.55 -15.08
N ASP A 508 -2.22 -49.56 -14.75
CA ASP A 508 -3.60 -49.80 -14.29
C ASP A 508 -4.46 -50.63 -15.24
N TRP A 509 -4.22 -50.50 -16.55
CA TRP A 509 -4.91 -51.27 -17.57
C TRP A 509 -4.60 -52.77 -17.47
N GLN A 510 -3.38 -53.14 -17.08
CA GLN A 510 -2.96 -54.53 -16.91
C GLN A 510 -3.68 -55.17 -15.71
N ILE A 511 -3.84 -54.41 -14.62
CA ILE A 511 -4.54 -54.87 -13.41
C ILE A 511 -6.01 -55.19 -13.74
N LEU A 512 -6.70 -54.25 -14.40
CA LEU A 512 -8.10 -54.42 -14.81
C LEU A 512 -8.28 -55.50 -15.88
N VAL A 513 -7.33 -55.64 -16.82
CA VAL A 513 -7.35 -56.72 -17.82
C VAL A 513 -7.17 -58.09 -17.15
N ASN A 514 -6.16 -58.25 -16.30
CA ASN A 514 -5.89 -59.51 -15.60
C ASN A 514 -7.06 -59.92 -14.68
N LEU A 515 -7.69 -58.96 -14.01
CA LEU A 515 -8.88 -59.18 -13.18
C LEU A 515 -10.11 -59.56 -14.03
N GLY A 516 -10.35 -58.86 -15.14
CA GLY A 516 -11.45 -59.23 -16.05
C GLY A 516 -11.25 -60.63 -16.63
N VAL A 517 -10.05 -60.98 -17.08
CA VAL A 517 -9.72 -62.32 -17.59
C VAL A 517 -9.89 -63.39 -16.50
N SER A 518 -9.51 -63.13 -15.24
CA SER A 518 -9.73 -64.11 -14.16
C SER A 518 -11.22 -64.28 -13.81
N LEU A 519 -12.04 -63.26 -14.03
CA LEU A 519 -13.50 -63.29 -13.91
C LEU A 519 -14.23 -63.81 -15.18
N GLY A 520 -13.50 -64.14 -16.25
CA GLY A 520 -14.07 -64.66 -17.51
C GLY A 520 -14.51 -63.60 -18.53
N VAL A 521 -14.27 -62.31 -18.27
CA VAL A 521 -14.59 -61.21 -19.18
C VAL A 521 -13.71 -61.29 -20.44
N PRO A 522 -14.27 -61.16 -21.66
CA PRO A 522 -13.50 -61.22 -22.91
C PRO A 522 -12.65 -59.94 -23.13
N PHE A 523 -11.50 -59.90 -22.46
CA PHE A 523 -10.47 -58.87 -22.53
C PHE A 523 -9.22 -59.38 -23.27
N ASN A 524 -9.18 -59.15 -24.58
CA ASN A 524 -8.07 -59.58 -25.45
C ASN A 524 -6.97 -58.50 -25.61
N TYR A 525 -6.87 -57.54 -24.68
CA TYR A 525 -5.96 -56.39 -24.82
C TYR A 525 -4.52 -56.73 -24.37
N THR A 526 -3.62 -56.93 -25.32
CA THR A 526 -2.19 -57.16 -25.05
C THR A 526 -1.33 -55.90 -24.89
N ALA A 527 -1.90 -54.71 -25.13
CA ALA A 527 -1.21 -53.42 -25.04
C ALA A 527 -2.18 -52.26 -24.76
N SER A 528 -1.69 -51.19 -24.13
CA SER A 528 -2.43 -49.93 -23.91
C SER A 528 -3.03 -49.35 -25.19
N ALA A 529 -2.31 -49.46 -26.32
CA ALA A 529 -2.77 -49.03 -27.63
C ALA A 529 -4.02 -49.78 -28.12
N HIS A 530 -4.21 -51.04 -27.75
CA HIS A 530 -5.41 -51.81 -28.10
C HIS A 530 -6.64 -51.33 -27.31
N VAL A 531 -6.46 -50.91 -26.05
CA VAL A 531 -7.51 -50.25 -25.26
C VAL A 531 -7.88 -48.90 -25.90
N ARG A 532 -6.88 -48.08 -26.28
CA ARG A 532 -7.09 -46.80 -26.99
C ARG A 532 -7.83 -46.97 -28.32
N ALA A 533 -7.55 -48.04 -29.06
CA ALA A 533 -8.24 -48.37 -30.31
C ALA A 533 -9.72 -48.75 -30.10
N ASP A 534 -10.03 -49.57 -29.08
CA ASP A 534 -11.41 -49.96 -28.76
C ASP A 534 -12.23 -48.77 -28.21
N ILE A 535 -11.62 -47.86 -27.45
CA ILE A 535 -12.26 -46.58 -27.08
C ILE A 535 -12.65 -45.79 -28.33
N ALA A 536 -11.72 -45.61 -29.28
CA ALA A 536 -11.99 -44.86 -30.51
C ALA A 536 -13.02 -45.54 -31.43
N ALA A 537 -13.08 -46.88 -31.44
CA ALA A 537 -14.06 -47.64 -32.20
C ALA A 537 -15.47 -47.58 -31.61
N ARG A 538 -15.61 -47.55 -30.27
CA ARG A 538 -16.90 -47.44 -29.56
C ARG A 538 -17.44 -46.03 -29.46
N TYR A 539 -16.55 -45.04 -29.39
CA TYR A 539 -16.90 -43.63 -29.19
C TYR A 539 -16.37 -42.72 -30.32
N PRO A 540 -16.64 -43.03 -31.60
CA PRO A 540 -16.21 -42.20 -32.72
C PRO A 540 -16.83 -40.80 -32.60
N ASN A 541 -16.02 -39.76 -32.76
CA ASN A 541 -16.41 -38.36 -32.66
C ASN A 541 -16.98 -37.93 -31.28
N ARG A 542 -16.73 -38.69 -30.19
CA ARG A 542 -17.05 -38.26 -28.83
C ARG A 542 -16.06 -37.19 -28.38
N LYS A 543 -16.54 -35.95 -28.18
CA LYS A 543 -15.75 -34.82 -27.67
C LYS A 543 -14.90 -35.23 -26.46
N GLY A 544 -13.62 -34.87 -26.48
CA GLY A 544 -12.62 -35.25 -25.47
C GLY A 544 -11.88 -36.57 -25.73
N LEU A 545 -12.42 -37.48 -26.55
CA LEU A 545 -11.75 -38.72 -26.96
C LEU A 545 -11.21 -38.68 -28.40
N GLU A 546 -11.42 -37.55 -29.09
CA GLU A 546 -10.91 -37.26 -30.43
C GLU A 546 -9.38 -37.36 -30.48
N GLY A 547 -8.84 -38.08 -31.48
CA GLY A 547 -7.39 -38.26 -31.66
C GLY A 547 -6.72 -39.26 -30.72
N LEU A 548 -7.47 -40.05 -29.93
CA LEU A 548 -6.89 -40.99 -28.95
C LEU A 548 -5.99 -42.08 -29.56
N THR A 549 -6.23 -42.50 -30.80
CA THR A 549 -5.38 -43.44 -31.54
C THR A 549 -4.12 -42.78 -32.11
N THR A 550 -4.14 -41.47 -32.38
CA THR A 550 -3.01 -40.68 -32.87
C THR A 550 -2.23 -39.96 -31.76
N LEU A 551 -2.69 -40.07 -30.51
CA LEU A 551 -2.05 -39.47 -29.34
C LEU A 551 -0.62 -40.03 -29.14
N ALA A 552 0.37 -39.15 -29.29
CA ALA A 552 1.78 -39.50 -29.16
C ALA A 552 2.20 -39.65 -27.68
N PHE A 553 2.89 -40.74 -27.36
CA PHE A 553 3.43 -41.02 -26.03
C PHE A 553 4.96 -40.94 -26.07
N ASN A 554 5.52 -39.90 -25.47
CA ASN A 554 6.97 -39.71 -25.44
C ASN A 554 7.66 -40.80 -24.62
N ARG A 555 8.91 -41.08 -24.95
CA ARG A 555 9.81 -41.93 -24.16
C ARG A 555 10.86 -41.06 -23.43
N PRO A 556 11.48 -41.56 -22.36
CA PRO A 556 12.71 -40.99 -21.85
C PRO A 556 13.73 -40.92 -22.99
N THR A 557 14.17 -39.72 -23.32
CA THR A 557 15.22 -39.48 -24.32
C THR A 557 16.45 -38.99 -23.59
N ASN A 558 17.65 -39.23 -24.15
CA ASN A 558 18.85 -38.63 -23.57
C ASN A 558 18.68 -37.09 -23.58
N ALA A 559 19.02 -36.43 -22.49
CA ALA A 559 18.81 -34.99 -22.33
C ALA A 559 19.39 -34.20 -23.52
N ARG A 560 20.58 -34.55 -24.04
CA ARG A 560 21.17 -33.91 -25.23
C ARG A 560 20.27 -34.01 -26.46
N HIS A 561 19.64 -35.16 -26.70
CA HIS A 561 18.73 -35.37 -27.82
C HIS A 561 17.38 -34.67 -27.60
N TRP A 562 16.86 -34.71 -26.37
CA TRP A 562 15.66 -33.95 -25.99
C TRP A 562 15.84 -32.45 -26.26
N LEU A 563 16.99 -31.90 -25.88
CA LEU A 563 17.35 -30.50 -26.06
C LEU A 563 17.51 -30.09 -27.53
N GLN A 564 18.05 -30.97 -28.38
CA GLN A 564 18.11 -30.75 -29.83
C GLN A 564 16.71 -30.77 -30.47
N ALA A 565 15.78 -31.57 -29.93
CA ALA A 565 14.42 -31.73 -30.46
C ALA A 565 13.39 -30.73 -29.88
N SER A 566 13.67 -30.10 -28.74
CA SER A 566 12.70 -29.28 -28.02
C SER A 566 12.61 -27.81 -28.52
N ASN A 567 11.66 -27.08 -27.95
CA ASN A 567 11.17 -25.78 -28.36
C ASN A 567 12.29 -24.73 -28.64
N PRO A 568 12.25 -24.01 -29.79
CA PRO A 568 13.17 -22.90 -30.09
C PRO A 568 13.31 -21.84 -28.98
N SER A 569 12.24 -21.56 -28.21
CA SER A 569 12.30 -20.60 -27.10
C SER A 569 12.89 -21.18 -25.80
N GLU A 570 13.43 -22.40 -25.82
CA GLU A 570 14.15 -23.03 -24.70
C GLU A 570 15.51 -23.63 -25.11
N ARG A 571 15.69 -23.96 -26.39
CA ARG A 571 16.96 -24.36 -27.03
C ARG A 571 18.18 -23.54 -26.56
N TRP A 572 18.04 -22.22 -26.53
CA TRP A 572 19.06 -21.27 -26.06
C TRP A 572 19.54 -21.45 -24.60
N LYS A 573 18.85 -22.24 -23.77
CA LYS A 573 19.32 -22.63 -22.42
C LYS A 573 20.42 -23.71 -22.46
N TRP A 574 20.64 -24.37 -23.60
CA TRP A 574 21.52 -25.56 -23.71
C TRP A 574 22.25 -25.75 -25.06
N ASP A 575 21.87 -25.05 -26.14
CA ASP A 575 22.47 -25.23 -27.49
C ASP A 575 24.00 -25.13 -27.52
N PHE A 576 24.62 -24.45 -26.54
CA PHE A 576 26.06 -24.25 -26.43
C PHE A 576 26.75 -25.24 -25.46
N MET A 577 26.00 -25.85 -24.55
CA MET A 577 26.53 -26.72 -23.48
C MET A 577 27.02 -28.09 -23.98
N PHE A 578 26.63 -28.46 -25.21
CA PHE A 578 26.99 -29.74 -25.86
C PHE A 578 27.50 -29.58 -27.30
N GLN A 579 27.95 -28.38 -27.70
CA GLN A 579 28.77 -28.23 -28.89
C GLN A 579 30.24 -28.43 -28.51
N ASP A 580 30.81 -29.52 -29.02
CA ASP A 580 32.23 -29.82 -29.17
C ASP A 580 33.17 -29.18 -28.13
N LEU A 581 33.28 -29.83 -26.96
CA LEU A 581 34.55 -29.80 -26.23
C LEU A 581 35.64 -30.32 -27.19
N PRO A 582 36.67 -29.54 -27.54
CA PRO A 582 37.87 -30.13 -28.12
C PRO A 582 38.41 -31.16 -27.11
N PRO A 583 38.95 -32.30 -27.57
CA PRO A 583 39.54 -33.27 -26.65
C PRO A 583 40.59 -32.58 -25.79
N VAL A 584 40.49 -32.77 -24.47
CA VAL A 584 41.47 -32.24 -23.52
C VAL A 584 42.86 -32.68 -23.98
N LYS A 585 43.82 -31.75 -24.01
CA LYS A 585 45.21 -32.06 -24.36
C LYS A 585 45.81 -33.04 -23.35
N PHE A 586 45.68 -34.31 -23.66
CA PHE A 586 46.48 -35.40 -23.13
C PHE A 586 47.34 -35.91 -24.28
N ASP A 587 48.65 -35.75 -24.18
CA ASP A 587 49.60 -36.25 -25.17
C ASP A 587 49.67 -37.78 -25.07
N GLY A 588 48.81 -38.46 -25.82
CA GLY A 588 48.67 -39.92 -25.80
C GLY A 588 47.88 -40.45 -27.01
N GLU A 589 48.55 -41.27 -27.82
CA GLU A 589 47.99 -41.95 -28.99
C GLU A 589 46.74 -42.80 -28.62
N PRO A 590 45.57 -42.58 -29.25
CA PRO A 590 44.37 -43.36 -28.98
C PRO A 590 44.46 -44.76 -29.63
N PHE A 591 44.51 -45.80 -28.80
CA PHE A 591 44.48 -47.19 -29.26
C PHE A 591 43.22 -47.49 -30.10
N SER A 592 43.43 -48.06 -31.30
CA SER A 592 42.34 -48.41 -32.21
C SER A 592 41.88 -49.86 -32.01
N THR A 593 40.56 -50.07 -31.93
CA THR A 593 39.92 -51.38 -32.09
C THR A 593 38.73 -51.26 -33.05
N ASN A 594 38.86 -51.89 -34.22
CA ASN A 594 37.85 -51.87 -35.29
C ASN A 594 36.85 -53.03 -35.15
N PHE A 595 35.55 -52.75 -35.33
CA PHE A 595 34.59 -53.60 -36.04
C PHE A 595 33.45 -52.72 -36.62
N GLY A 596 33.02 -52.84 -37.88
CA GLY A 596 33.57 -53.65 -38.96
C GLY A 596 32.59 -53.94 -40.12
N GLY A 597 32.47 -53.01 -41.08
CA GLY A 597 31.68 -53.17 -42.33
C GLY A 597 30.65 -52.03 -42.53
N VAL A 598 30.37 -51.53 -43.74
CA VAL A 598 30.78 -51.88 -45.13
C VAL A 598 30.88 -50.54 -45.90
N ILE A 599 32.04 -50.03 -46.39
CA ILE A 599 32.80 -50.37 -47.62
C ILE A 599 32.06 -49.96 -48.94
N PRO A 600 32.67 -49.25 -49.94
CA PRO A 600 33.90 -48.41 -49.92
C PRO A 600 33.98 -47.16 -50.88
N LEU A 601 34.76 -46.16 -50.44
CA LEU A 601 35.81 -45.36 -51.14
C LEU A 601 35.79 -45.01 -52.65
N LYS A 602 36.13 -43.73 -52.92
CA LYS A 602 37.37 -43.19 -53.57
C LYS A 602 37.28 -41.64 -53.69
N VAL A 603 38.30 -40.80 -53.92
CA VAL A 603 39.78 -40.67 -53.64
C VAL A 603 40.17 -39.24 -54.11
N GLY A 604 41.17 -38.49 -53.64
CA GLY A 604 42.21 -38.63 -52.60
C GLY A 604 43.45 -37.74 -52.92
N ARG A 605 44.42 -37.57 -51.98
CA ARG A 605 45.77 -36.93 -52.14
C ARG A 605 45.81 -35.39 -52.34
N THR A 606 46.83 -34.58 -51.96
CA THR A 606 48.12 -34.72 -51.19
C THR A 606 48.77 -33.34 -50.88
N ARG A 607 49.69 -33.29 -49.87
CA ARG A 607 50.70 -32.23 -49.53
C ARG A 607 50.16 -30.93 -48.88
N GLU A 608 50.65 -30.36 -47.76
CA GLU A 608 51.97 -30.16 -47.09
C GLU A 608 52.85 -28.99 -47.68
N PRO A 609 53.77 -28.33 -46.92
CA PRO A 609 53.53 -26.96 -46.40
C PRO A 609 54.70 -25.95 -46.63
N HIS A 610 54.80 -24.90 -45.77
CA HIS A 610 55.82 -23.81 -45.60
C HIS A 610 55.43 -22.38 -46.09
N VAL A 611 56.01 -21.26 -45.62
CA VAL A 611 56.43 -20.81 -44.26
C VAL A 611 56.82 -19.30 -44.27
N ASP A 612 56.47 -18.55 -43.22
CA ASP A 612 57.13 -17.31 -42.73
C ASP A 612 57.12 -16.02 -43.64
N PRO A 613 57.73 -14.85 -43.30
CA PRO A 613 56.90 -13.68 -42.93
C PRO A 613 57.38 -12.33 -43.56
N SER A 614 57.01 -11.18 -42.97
CA SER A 614 57.97 -10.20 -42.35
C SER A 614 57.65 -8.69 -42.49
N TRP A 615 58.14 -7.91 -41.50
CA TRP A 615 58.29 -6.44 -41.37
C TRP A 615 57.06 -5.51 -41.61
N LEU A 616 56.99 -4.23 -41.17
CA LEU A 616 57.40 -3.42 -39.99
C LEU A 616 57.45 -1.93 -40.43
N ALA A 617 57.15 -1.02 -39.49
CA ALA A 617 57.68 0.36 -39.36
C ALA A 617 57.02 1.58 -40.07
N CYS A 618 56.82 2.62 -39.22
CA CYS A 618 57.03 4.07 -39.43
C CYS A 618 56.20 4.92 -40.43
N ALA A 619 55.11 5.50 -39.90
CA ALA A 619 54.90 6.95 -39.66
C ALA A 619 55.60 8.05 -40.52
N SER A 620 54.82 9.06 -40.95
CA SER A 620 55.21 10.49 -40.91
C SER A 620 54.02 11.48 -41.02
N ASP A 621 54.17 12.63 -40.35
CA ASP A 621 53.78 14.04 -40.62
C ASP A 621 53.34 14.47 -42.05
N THR A 622 52.75 15.66 -42.37
CA THR A 622 52.30 16.94 -41.71
C THR A 622 51.38 17.68 -42.72
N ASP A 623 50.68 18.83 -42.54
CA ASP A 623 50.08 19.63 -41.44
C ASP A 623 49.17 20.71 -42.11
N ARG A 624 48.25 21.34 -41.35
CA ARG A 624 47.46 22.57 -41.64
C ARG A 624 46.35 22.56 -42.71
N ALA A 625 45.42 23.53 -42.74
CA ALA A 625 44.69 24.27 -41.68
C ALA A 625 43.70 25.32 -42.28
N ARG A 626 42.79 25.81 -41.41
CA ARG A 626 42.10 27.14 -41.38
C ARG A 626 40.68 27.29 -41.94
N ARG A 627 39.78 27.73 -41.02
CA ARG A 627 38.79 28.86 -41.07
C ARG A 627 37.79 28.91 -42.25
N GLY A 628 36.48 29.18 -42.07
CA GLY A 628 35.68 29.50 -40.88
C GLY A 628 34.78 30.74 -41.11
N ALA A 629 33.48 30.68 -40.77
CA ALA A 629 32.53 31.79 -40.96
C ALA A 629 31.29 31.71 -40.03
N THR A 630 30.74 32.87 -39.66
CA THR A 630 29.43 33.13 -39.03
C THR A 630 28.92 34.54 -39.46
N PRO A 631 27.74 35.02 -39.06
CA PRO A 631 26.45 34.83 -39.74
C PRO A 631 25.81 36.15 -40.24
N PRO A 632 24.60 36.10 -40.82
CA PRO A 632 23.63 37.20 -40.72
C PRO A 632 22.26 36.78 -40.16
N ASN A 633 21.33 37.74 -40.01
CA ASN A 633 20.05 37.64 -39.29
C ASN A 633 18.95 38.49 -39.97
N ARG A 634 17.68 38.35 -39.54
CA ARG A 634 16.41 38.97 -40.02
C ARG A 634 15.85 38.32 -41.31
N SER A 635 14.54 38.26 -41.60
CA SER A 635 13.24 38.36 -40.85
C SER A 635 12.13 38.10 -41.90
N ALA A 636 10.90 37.62 -41.63
CA ALA A 636 9.85 38.22 -40.79
C ALA A 636 8.54 37.36 -40.84
N PHE A 637 7.76 37.30 -39.73
CA PHE A 637 6.28 37.10 -39.57
C PHE A 637 5.56 35.94 -40.34
N SER A 638 4.50 35.27 -39.86
CA SER A 638 3.56 35.36 -38.70
C SER A 638 2.78 34.01 -38.62
N LEU A 639 1.95 33.62 -37.63
CA LEU A 639 1.56 33.96 -36.24
C LEU A 639 0.98 32.62 -35.68
N ASP A 640 1.53 31.98 -34.65
CA ASP A 640 1.32 32.17 -33.21
C ASP A 640 -0.10 31.86 -32.66
N ILE A 641 -0.22 30.71 -31.97
CA ILE A 641 -1.16 30.48 -30.85
C ILE A 641 -0.42 29.61 -29.79
N GLN A 642 -0.37 30.12 -28.55
CA GLN A 642 -0.09 29.43 -27.28
C GLN A 642 1.28 28.76 -27.05
N GLN A 643 2.16 29.51 -26.38
CA GLN A 643 3.04 28.97 -25.32
C GLN A 643 2.73 29.65 -23.98
N VAL A 644 2.77 28.89 -22.88
CA VAL A 644 2.78 29.44 -21.51
C VAL A 644 4.18 29.18 -20.91
N PRO A 645 4.91 30.20 -20.39
CA PRO A 645 6.30 30.01 -19.96
C PRO A 645 6.46 29.14 -18.71
N ALA A 646 7.51 28.31 -18.69
CA ALA A 646 7.88 27.46 -17.55
C ALA A 646 8.18 28.21 -16.23
N ALA A 647 8.34 29.54 -16.27
CA ALA A 647 8.45 30.38 -15.07
C ALA A 647 7.21 30.28 -14.15
N VAL A 648 6.00 30.07 -14.70
CA VAL A 648 4.76 30.05 -13.92
C VAL A 648 4.72 28.85 -12.96
N SER A 649 5.18 27.68 -13.39
CA SER A 649 5.16 26.46 -12.56
C SER A 649 6.17 26.50 -11.40
N LEU A 650 7.28 27.24 -11.59
CA LEU A 650 8.27 27.51 -10.53
C LEU A 650 7.65 28.38 -9.43
N CYS A 651 6.93 29.44 -9.79
CA CYS A 651 6.18 30.25 -8.84
C CYS A 651 5.10 29.43 -8.14
N VAL A 652 4.20 28.75 -8.86
CA VAL A 652 3.07 28.03 -8.23
C VAL A 652 3.52 27.00 -7.19
N SER A 653 4.55 26.20 -7.49
CA SER A 653 5.00 25.14 -6.57
C SER A 653 5.76 25.66 -5.34
N VAL A 654 6.66 26.64 -5.54
CA VAL A 654 7.40 27.25 -4.42
C VAL A 654 6.47 28.13 -3.59
N SER A 655 5.63 28.95 -4.23
CA SER A 655 4.60 29.72 -3.54
C SER A 655 3.58 28.83 -2.86
N LEU A 656 3.28 27.59 -3.28
CA LEU A 656 2.38 26.72 -2.52
C LEU A 656 2.95 26.29 -1.16
N TRP A 657 4.25 25.98 -1.05
CA TRP A 657 4.88 25.63 0.24
C TRP A 657 5.42 26.84 1.02
N PHE A 658 5.80 27.93 0.35
CA PHE A 658 6.09 29.19 1.01
C PHE A 658 4.80 29.89 1.46
N LEU A 659 3.65 29.70 0.78
CA LEU A 659 2.34 29.88 1.40
C LEU A 659 2.21 28.89 2.54
N PHE A 660 2.36 27.57 2.37
CA PHE A 660 2.10 26.62 3.48
C PHE A 660 2.85 27.00 4.78
N LEU A 661 4.07 27.56 4.72
CA LEU A 661 4.77 28.15 5.87
C LEU A 661 4.36 29.60 6.23
N CYS A 662 4.21 30.53 5.26
CA CYS A 662 3.65 31.88 5.49
C CYS A 662 2.11 31.91 5.63
N VAL A 663 1.49 30.74 5.77
CA VAL A 663 0.10 30.48 6.10
C VAL A 663 0.08 29.67 7.39
N LEU A 664 0.93 28.66 7.62
CA LEU A 664 1.03 28.00 8.94
C LEU A 664 1.53 28.91 10.06
N CYS A 665 2.59 29.70 9.81
CA CYS A 665 3.11 30.62 10.82
C CYS A 665 2.06 31.66 11.25
N PRO A 666 1.39 32.38 10.34
CA PRO A 666 0.23 33.18 10.73
C PRO A 666 -1.03 32.36 11.03
N LEU A 667 -1.21 31.09 10.67
CA LEU A 667 -2.35 30.27 11.14
C LEU A 667 -2.21 29.93 12.62
N CYS A 668 -1.01 29.82 13.16
CA CYS A 668 -0.84 29.75 14.62
C CYS A 668 -1.25 31.07 15.29
N VAL A 669 -0.98 32.22 14.65
CA VAL A 669 -1.41 33.56 15.11
C VAL A 669 -2.90 33.85 14.83
N VAL A 670 -3.46 33.26 13.78
CA VAL A 670 -4.85 33.43 13.30
C VAL A 670 -5.77 32.36 13.89
N SER A 671 -5.25 31.25 14.42
CA SER A 671 -6.00 30.37 15.32
C SER A 671 -6.30 31.09 16.65
N ALA A 672 -5.41 31.99 17.09
CA ALA A 672 -5.69 32.94 18.16
C ALA A 672 -6.64 34.09 17.76
N SER A 673 -7.06 34.18 16.49
CA SER A 673 -8.19 35.01 16.02
C SER A 673 -9.29 34.21 15.30
N ALA A 674 -9.33 32.88 15.50
CA ALA A 674 -10.35 31.98 14.97
C ALA A 674 -11.50 31.75 15.95
N GLN A 675 -11.33 32.13 17.23
CA GLN A 675 -12.50 32.51 18.02
C GLN A 675 -13.14 33.74 17.37
N VAL A 676 -14.45 33.64 17.10
CA VAL A 676 -15.27 34.65 16.40
C VAL A 676 -14.98 34.80 14.88
N ARG A 677 -15.19 33.72 14.12
CA ARG A 677 -15.84 33.85 12.80
C ARG A 677 -17.24 33.23 12.82
N ARG A 678 -18.26 34.08 12.81
CA ARG A 678 -19.63 33.66 12.43
C ARG A 678 -19.61 33.42 10.92
N PRO A 679 -20.09 32.28 10.38
CA PRO A 679 -20.23 32.12 8.94
C PRO A 679 -21.15 33.22 8.41
N ARG A 680 -20.67 34.01 7.45
CA ARG A 680 -21.49 35.01 6.76
C ARG A 680 -22.03 34.39 5.49
N ALA A 681 -23.35 34.37 5.37
CA ALA A 681 -24.01 34.28 4.08
C ALA A 681 -23.64 35.53 3.25
N ASP A 682 -23.38 35.34 1.96
CA ASP A 682 -23.34 36.44 1.00
C ASP A 682 -24.78 36.79 0.60
N VAL A 683 -25.10 38.07 0.49
CA VAL A 683 -26.48 38.56 0.32
C VAL A 683 -26.51 39.64 -0.75
N THR A 684 -26.86 39.22 -1.97
CA THR A 684 -26.93 40.09 -3.14
C THR A 684 -28.35 40.62 -3.31
N PRO A 685 -28.58 41.95 -3.22
CA PRO A 685 -29.87 42.58 -3.49
C PRO A 685 -30.14 42.66 -5.00
N LEU A 686 -31.29 42.17 -5.42
CA LEU A 686 -31.77 42.14 -6.82
C LEU A 686 -33.07 42.95 -6.98
N VAL A 687 -33.26 43.57 -8.13
CA VAL A 687 -34.44 44.37 -8.49
C VAL A 687 -34.95 43.90 -9.85
N ALA A 688 -36.27 43.78 -10.03
CA ALA A 688 -36.86 43.17 -11.23
C ALA A 688 -36.79 44.05 -12.51
N ALA A 689 -36.64 45.37 -12.36
CA ALA A 689 -36.65 46.34 -13.45
C ALA A 689 -35.53 47.38 -13.29
N ASP A 690 -34.95 47.83 -14.40
CA ASP A 690 -33.81 48.78 -14.40
C ASP A 690 -34.23 50.20 -14.00
N SER A 691 -35.54 50.47 -14.01
CA SER A 691 -36.19 51.67 -13.51
C SER A 691 -37.64 51.38 -13.12
N VAL A 692 -38.21 52.19 -12.22
CA VAL A 692 -39.56 52.00 -11.67
C VAL A 692 -40.34 53.32 -11.62
N HIS A 693 -41.66 53.24 -11.55
CA HIS A 693 -42.53 54.42 -11.39
C HIS A 693 -43.01 54.60 -9.95
N ALA A 694 -43.12 55.86 -9.52
CA ALA A 694 -43.85 56.21 -8.30
C ALA A 694 -45.36 55.91 -8.46
N GLY A 695 -46.01 55.37 -7.42
CA GLY A 695 -47.41 54.94 -7.47
C GLY A 695 -47.64 53.49 -7.92
N GLY A 696 -46.58 52.72 -8.19
CA GLY A 696 -46.68 51.33 -8.65
C GLY A 696 -46.06 50.30 -7.68
N PRO A 697 -46.42 49.00 -7.84
CA PRO A 697 -45.75 47.90 -7.14
C PRO A 697 -44.37 47.63 -7.76
N VAL A 698 -43.40 47.26 -6.92
CA VAL A 698 -42.02 46.98 -7.27
C VAL A 698 -41.61 45.64 -6.66
N ARG A 699 -41.06 44.74 -7.48
CA ARG A 699 -40.53 43.45 -7.03
C ARG A 699 -39.03 43.54 -6.83
N VAL A 700 -38.59 43.10 -5.65
CA VAL A 700 -37.18 43.00 -5.27
C VAL A 700 -36.91 41.63 -4.64
N ALA A 701 -35.66 41.21 -4.55
CA ALA A 701 -35.28 39.95 -3.92
C ALA A 701 -33.89 40.03 -3.27
N LEU A 702 -33.64 39.18 -2.28
CA LEU A 702 -32.30 38.86 -1.80
C LEU A 702 -31.91 37.48 -2.31
N LYS A 703 -30.79 37.40 -3.04
CA LYS A 703 -30.09 36.15 -3.34
C LYS A 703 -29.10 35.89 -2.22
N VAL A 704 -29.36 34.85 -1.43
CA VAL A 704 -28.59 34.46 -0.26
C VAL A 704 -27.76 33.23 -0.61
N SER A 705 -26.44 33.33 -0.48
CA SER A 705 -25.49 32.24 -0.77
C SER A 705 -24.70 31.86 0.49
N LEU A 706 -24.69 30.57 0.79
CA LEU A 706 -24.01 29.95 1.92
C LEU A 706 -22.78 29.18 1.43
N PRO A 707 -21.66 29.19 2.18
CA PRO A 707 -20.53 28.31 1.89
C PRO A 707 -20.94 26.83 1.85
N GLU A 708 -20.24 26.05 1.01
CA GLU A 708 -20.53 24.62 0.84
C GLU A 708 -20.41 23.85 2.17
N GLY A 709 -21.42 23.02 2.46
CA GLY A 709 -21.55 22.30 3.74
C GLY A 709 -22.29 23.05 4.85
N LEU A 710 -22.75 24.29 4.62
CA LEU A 710 -23.58 25.05 5.56
C LEU A 710 -25.03 25.19 5.10
N HIS A 711 -25.93 25.15 6.08
CA HIS A 711 -27.35 25.48 5.96
C HIS A 711 -27.74 26.56 6.97
N THR A 712 -28.89 27.21 6.78
CA THR A 712 -29.53 28.03 7.82
C THR A 712 -30.87 27.42 8.20
N GLN A 713 -31.31 27.61 9.44
CA GLN A 713 -32.67 27.27 9.83
C GLN A 713 -33.67 28.08 8.99
N SER A 714 -34.82 27.50 8.63
CA SER A 714 -35.86 28.19 7.86
C SER A 714 -36.51 29.36 8.63
N ASN A 715 -37.43 30.08 7.99
CA ASN A 715 -38.26 31.08 8.68
C ASN A 715 -39.21 30.47 9.71
N LYS A 716 -39.49 29.16 9.62
CA LYS A 716 -40.36 28.39 10.53
C LYS A 716 -39.72 27.03 10.87
N PRO A 717 -38.74 27.00 11.80
CA PRO A 717 -38.10 25.77 12.26
C PRO A 717 -39.12 24.77 12.85
N ARG A 718 -38.80 23.47 12.79
CA ARG A 718 -39.64 22.37 13.29
C ARG A 718 -39.50 22.12 14.81
N ASP A 719 -38.56 22.79 15.45
CA ASP A 719 -38.29 22.81 16.89
C ASP A 719 -38.26 24.27 17.36
N GLU A 720 -39.02 24.59 18.40
CA GLU A 720 -39.20 25.95 18.94
C GLU A 720 -37.92 26.50 19.61
N ASN A 721 -36.94 25.62 19.91
CA ASN A 721 -35.64 26.00 20.48
C ASN A 721 -34.63 26.48 19.42
N LEU A 722 -34.92 26.33 18.12
CA LEU A 722 -34.04 26.72 17.02
C LEU A 722 -34.31 28.15 16.54
N ILE A 723 -33.25 28.89 16.21
CA ILE A 723 -33.35 30.31 15.89
C ILE A 723 -33.74 30.49 14.41
N PRO A 724 -34.92 31.07 14.10
CA PRO A 724 -35.41 31.20 12.73
C PRO A 724 -34.58 32.20 11.91
N THR A 725 -34.58 32.02 10.59
CA THR A 725 -34.12 33.05 9.66
C THR A 725 -35.21 34.10 9.44
N VAL A 726 -34.89 35.37 9.66
CA VAL A 726 -35.83 36.50 9.67
C VAL A 726 -35.28 37.63 8.80
N LEU A 727 -36.12 38.17 7.92
CA LEU A 727 -35.83 39.34 7.10
C LEU A 727 -36.61 40.56 7.61
N THR A 728 -35.90 41.59 8.03
CA THR A 728 -36.45 42.92 8.34
C THR A 728 -36.18 43.86 7.16
N VAL A 729 -37.12 44.73 6.82
CA VAL A 729 -36.96 45.77 5.77
C VAL A 729 -37.32 47.12 6.38
N ASP A 730 -36.34 48.03 6.47
CA ASP A 730 -36.53 49.37 7.02
C ASP A 730 -37.02 50.32 5.92
N ALA A 731 -38.31 50.20 5.58
CA ALA A 731 -38.93 50.96 4.50
C ALA A 731 -38.87 52.49 4.73
N PRO A 732 -38.26 53.27 3.82
CA PRO A 732 -38.22 54.73 3.95
C PRO A 732 -39.58 55.36 3.65
N ALA A 733 -39.76 56.62 4.05
CA ALA A 733 -41.03 57.34 3.90
C ALA A 733 -41.51 57.36 2.44
N GLY A 734 -42.72 56.84 2.20
CA GLY A 734 -43.29 56.67 0.86
C GLY A 734 -43.11 55.27 0.25
N VAL A 735 -42.47 54.33 0.97
CA VAL A 735 -42.42 52.90 0.60
C VAL A 735 -43.25 52.08 1.60
N THR A 736 -44.03 51.14 1.09
CA THR A 736 -44.68 50.09 1.90
C THR A 736 -44.18 48.71 1.47
N VAL A 737 -44.16 47.77 2.41
CA VAL A 737 -43.82 46.36 2.16
C VAL A 737 -45.12 45.55 2.18
N ASP A 738 -45.42 44.85 1.09
CA ASP A 738 -46.71 44.16 0.92
C ASP A 738 -46.63 42.69 1.37
N GLU A 739 -45.58 41.99 0.96
CA GLU A 739 -45.30 40.58 1.29
C GLU A 739 -43.80 40.26 1.24
N ILE A 740 -43.39 39.22 1.98
CA ILE A 740 -42.08 38.56 1.94
C ILE A 740 -42.30 37.10 1.52
N VAL A 741 -41.74 36.71 0.38
CA VAL A 741 -41.88 35.38 -0.23
C VAL A 741 -40.64 34.55 0.11
N TRP A 742 -40.79 33.61 1.04
CA TRP A 742 -39.75 32.64 1.38
C TRP A 742 -39.76 31.44 0.41
N PRO A 743 -38.60 30.81 0.16
CA PRO A 743 -38.51 29.58 -0.60
C PRO A 743 -39.03 28.39 0.23
N PRO A 744 -39.41 27.26 -0.40
CA PRO A 744 -39.76 26.04 0.34
C PRO A 744 -38.54 25.54 1.12
N ALA A 745 -38.73 25.27 2.42
CA ALA A 745 -37.70 24.66 3.26
C ALA A 745 -37.45 23.20 2.86
N GLN A 746 -36.20 22.77 3.01
CA GLN A 746 -35.77 21.39 2.78
C GLN A 746 -35.65 20.66 4.12
N ASP A 747 -35.93 19.35 4.13
CA ASP A 747 -35.83 18.52 5.33
C ASP A 747 -34.44 17.87 5.42
N LEU A 748 -33.66 18.25 6.44
CA LEU A 748 -32.31 17.74 6.70
C LEU A 748 -32.30 16.83 7.94
N ASN A 749 -31.80 15.60 7.78
CA ASN A 749 -31.65 14.64 8.87
C ASN A 749 -30.30 14.86 9.58
N GLN A 750 -30.32 15.48 10.76
CA GLN A 750 -29.12 15.70 11.58
C GLN A 750 -28.95 14.62 12.66
N ILE A 751 -27.70 14.19 12.89
CA ILE A 751 -27.38 13.16 13.90
C ILE A 751 -27.69 13.70 15.29
N GLY A 752 -28.56 13.01 16.03
CA GLY A 752 -28.98 13.40 17.38
C GLY A 752 -30.28 14.22 17.46
N GLN A 753 -31.05 14.32 16.38
CA GLN A 753 -32.38 14.92 16.36
C GLN A 753 -33.46 13.91 15.94
N ASP A 754 -34.56 13.82 16.69
CA ASP A 754 -35.64 12.84 16.48
C ASP A 754 -36.55 13.16 15.27
N LYS A 755 -36.40 14.35 14.68
CA LYS A 755 -37.17 14.83 13.53
C LYS A 755 -36.24 15.54 12.53
N PRO A 756 -36.53 15.49 11.22
CA PRO A 756 -35.80 16.29 10.24
C PRO A 756 -35.91 17.79 10.55
N LEU A 757 -34.84 18.54 10.34
CA LEU A 757 -34.82 19.99 10.47
C LEU A 757 -35.30 20.67 9.19
N ALA A 758 -36.11 21.72 9.29
CA ALA A 758 -36.55 22.51 8.15
C ALA A 758 -35.56 23.65 7.87
N VAL A 759 -34.76 23.53 6.82
CA VAL A 759 -33.58 24.36 6.55
C VAL A 759 -33.59 24.98 5.14
N PHE A 760 -32.73 25.97 4.94
CA PHE A 760 -32.34 26.49 3.62
C PHE A 760 -30.85 26.20 3.40
N GLU A 761 -30.48 25.67 2.23
CA GLU A 761 -29.11 25.25 1.92
C GLU A 761 -28.55 25.93 0.68
N ARG A 762 -27.21 26.01 0.59
CA ARG A 762 -26.43 26.42 -0.60
C ARG A 762 -26.76 27.81 -1.14
N GLU A 763 -27.79 27.96 -1.95
CA GLU A 763 -28.22 29.25 -2.48
C GLU A 763 -29.75 29.31 -2.54
N PHE A 764 -30.34 30.39 -2.01
CA PHE A 764 -31.78 30.57 -1.97
C PHE A 764 -32.20 32.02 -2.20
N LEU A 765 -33.43 32.20 -2.70
CA LEU A 765 -34.01 33.50 -3.04
C LEU A 765 -35.12 33.84 -2.04
N VAL A 766 -35.06 35.04 -1.45
CA VAL A 766 -36.14 35.62 -0.64
C VAL A 766 -36.72 36.80 -1.41
N GLY A 767 -37.94 36.67 -1.91
CA GLY A 767 -38.64 37.74 -2.61
C GLY A 767 -39.28 38.73 -1.66
N VAL A 768 -39.39 40.00 -2.06
CA VAL A 768 -40.18 41.01 -1.35
C VAL A 768 -40.94 41.85 -2.37
N GLN A 769 -42.23 42.06 -2.15
CA GLN A 769 -42.99 43.04 -2.93
C GLN A 769 -43.12 44.34 -2.12
N LEU A 770 -42.82 45.45 -2.78
CA LEU A 770 -42.93 46.80 -2.26
C LEU A 770 -43.99 47.56 -3.07
N THR A 771 -44.64 48.55 -2.46
CA THR A 771 -45.45 49.54 -3.18
C THR A 771 -44.90 50.94 -2.92
N LEU A 772 -44.68 51.72 -3.99
CA LEU A 772 -44.20 53.10 -3.91
C LEU A 772 -45.38 54.07 -3.93
N ALA A 773 -45.41 55.04 -3.01
CA ALA A 773 -46.39 56.12 -3.04
C ALA A 773 -46.17 57.03 -4.26
N SER A 774 -47.26 57.61 -4.79
CA SER A 774 -47.23 58.56 -5.91
C SER A 774 -46.58 59.92 -5.57
N SER A 775 -46.29 60.17 -4.30
CA SER A 775 -45.59 61.36 -3.80
C SER A 775 -44.06 61.25 -3.82
N VAL A 776 -43.49 60.09 -4.16
CA VAL A 776 -42.05 59.89 -4.20
C VAL A 776 -41.46 60.53 -5.46
N ALA A 777 -40.45 61.40 -5.29
CA ALA A 777 -39.83 62.13 -6.38
C ALA A 777 -38.93 61.23 -7.27
N PRO A 778 -38.78 61.53 -8.58
CA PRO A 778 -37.82 60.84 -9.45
C PRO A 778 -36.37 60.99 -8.97
N GLY A 779 -35.61 59.89 -8.98
CA GLY A 779 -34.26 59.79 -8.43
C GLY A 779 -33.94 58.39 -7.92
N ASP A 780 -32.75 58.21 -7.34
CA ASP A 780 -32.35 56.93 -6.73
C ASP A 780 -32.81 56.84 -5.27
N LEU A 781 -33.65 55.86 -4.96
CA LEU A 781 -34.16 55.59 -3.61
C LEU A 781 -33.52 54.32 -3.03
N ALA A 782 -32.92 54.42 -1.85
CA ALA A 782 -32.36 53.27 -1.13
C ALA A 782 -33.38 52.68 -0.14
N VAL A 783 -33.58 51.36 -0.16
CA VAL A 783 -34.44 50.61 0.77
C VAL A 783 -33.58 49.59 1.54
N PRO A 784 -33.16 49.89 2.79
CA PRO A 784 -32.34 48.99 3.61
C PRO A 784 -33.08 47.73 4.05
N ALA A 785 -32.34 46.64 4.24
CA ALA A 785 -32.85 45.36 4.73
C ALA A 785 -31.82 44.62 5.58
N HIS A 786 -32.28 43.86 6.57
CA HIS A 786 -31.45 43.14 7.53
C HIS A 786 -31.91 41.69 7.63
N LEU A 787 -31.08 40.75 7.14
CA LEU A 787 -31.34 39.32 7.19
C LEU A 787 -30.62 38.70 8.40
N ARG A 788 -31.36 38.35 9.45
CA ARG A 788 -30.83 37.62 10.61
C ARG A 788 -31.02 36.12 10.41
N TYR A 789 -29.98 35.33 10.62
CA TYR A 789 -29.99 33.88 10.46
C TYR A 789 -29.07 33.20 11.49
N GLN A 790 -29.30 31.91 11.72
CA GLN A 790 -28.33 31.02 12.34
C GLN A 790 -27.86 30.02 11.28
N ALA A 791 -26.56 30.05 10.97
CA ALA A 791 -25.92 29.04 10.13
C ALA A 791 -25.53 27.83 10.98
N CYS A 792 -25.62 26.64 10.41
CA CYS A 792 -25.19 25.38 11.02
C CYS A 792 -24.51 24.49 9.97
N ASP A 793 -23.58 23.64 10.41
CA ASP A 793 -23.10 22.48 9.64
C ASP A 793 -23.79 21.19 10.15
N ALA A 794 -23.39 20.04 9.61
CA ALA A 794 -23.94 18.73 9.97
C ALA A 794 -23.76 18.33 11.46
N ASN A 795 -22.89 19.00 12.22
CA ASN A 795 -22.52 18.68 13.61
C ASN A 795 -22.63 19.88 14.58
N LEU A 796 -22.65 21.12 14.08
CA LEU A 796 -22.60 22.33 14.92
C LEU A 796 -23.44 23.48 14.36
N CYS A 797 -24.26 24.11 15.22
CA CYS A 797 -24.84 25.42 14.95
C CYS A 797 -23.94 26.55 15.46
N TYR A 798 -23.73 27.56 14.62
CA TYR A 798 -22.89 28.72 14.90
C TYR A 798 -23.66 29.82 15.64
N ALA A 799 -22.96 30.84 16.16
CA ALA A 799 -23.61 32.00 16.76
C ALA A 799 -24.40 32.80 15.69
N PRO A 800 -25.66 33.22 15.97
CA PRO A 800 -26.49 33.96 15.01
C PRO A 800 -25.80 35.20 14.44
N SER A 801 -26.04 35.45 13.16
CA SER A 801 -25.46 36.57 12.42
C SER A 801 -26.56 37.38 11.74
N THR A 802 -26.27 38.64 11.47
CA THR A 802 -27.08 39.49 10.59
C THR A 802 -26.24 39.84 9.38
N ALA A 803 -26.82 39.76 8.19
CA ALA A 803 -26.29 40.33 6.96
C ALA A 803 -27.13 41.56 6.59
N ASP A 804 -26.46 42.69 6.45
CA ASP A 804 -27.07 43.97 6.13
C ASP A 804 -27.01 44.16 4.60
N ALA A 805 -28.15 44.44 4.00
CA ALA A 805 -28.34 44.58 2.56
C ALA A 805 -29.23 45.80 2.25
N GLY A 806 -29.50 46.06 0.98
CA GLY A 806 -30.47 47.08 0.60
C GLY A 806 -30.57 47.26 -0.90
N TRP A 807 -31.78 47.52 -1.38
CA TRP A 807 -32.07 47.74 -2.79
C TRP A 807 -31.91 49.23 -3.14
N LYS A 808 -31.50 49.49 -4.39
CA LYS A 808 -31.49 50.84 -4.97
C LYS A 808 -32.50 50.87 -6.11
N LEU A 809 -33.56 51.64 -5.94
CA LEU A 809 -34.68 51.76 -6.87
C LEU A 809 -34.52 53.07 -7.64
N LYS A 810 -34.39 52.98 -8.96
CA LYS A 810 -34.25 54.16 -9.84
C LYS A 810 -35.62 54.62 -10.32
N ILE A 811 -36.15 55.67 -9.70
CA ILE A 811 -37.50 56.17 -9.93
C ILE A 811 -37.51 57.13 -11.11
N VAL A 812 -38.29 56.83 -12.15
CA VAL A 812 -38.40 57.63 -13.38
C VAL A 812 -39.81 58.23 -13.56
N PRO A 813 -39.93 59.42 -14.19
CA PRO A 813 -41.23 60.04 -14.47
C PRO A 813 -42.12 59.12 -15.32
N ALA A 814 -43.44 59.23 -15.15
CA ALA A 814 -44.45 58.42 -15.86
C ALA A 814 -44.44 58.57 -17.42
N SER A 815 -43.64 59.48 -17.97
CA SER A 815 -43.41 59.66 -19.40
C SER A 815 -42.25 58.82 -19.97
N VAL A 816 -41.53 58.06 -19.14
CA VAL A 816 -40.36 57.25 -19.52
C VAL A 816 -40.70 55.77 -19.34
N ALA A 817 -40.77 55.00 -20.44
CA ALA A 817 -41.10 53.58 -20.36
C ALA A 817 -40.06 52.78 -19.56
N THR A 818 -40.51 52.06 -18.54
CA THR A 818 -39.68 51.15 -17.72
C THR A 818 -39.55 49.77 -18.37
N THR A 819 -38.33 49.24 -18.50
CA THR A 819 -38.07 47.85 -18.91
C THR A 819 -37.83 46.94 -17.70
N GLU A 820 -38.39 45.73 -17.73
CA GLU A 820 -37.93 44.65 -16.86
C GLU A 820 -36.49 44.25 -17.25
N SER A 821 -35.67 43.93 -16.25
CA SER A 821 -34.24 43.68 -16.46
C SER A 821 -34.04 42.29 -17.07
N SER A 822 -33.52 42.21 -18.30
CA SER A 822 -33.33 40.95 -19.04
C SER A 822 -32.57 39.90 -18.24
N ASP A 823 -31.60 40.35 -17.47
CA ASP A 823 -30.64 39.54 -16.75
C ASP A 823 -31.21 39.01 -15.42
N GLN A 824 -32.37 39.53 -14.98
CA GLN A 824 -33.06 39.13 -13.76
C GLN A 824 -34.45 38.52 -14.00
N ALA A 825 -35.02 38.64 -15.20
CA ALA A 825 -36.34 38.13 -15.54
C ALA A 825 -36.53 36.64 -15.19
N GLN A 826 -35.53 35.79 -15.45
CA GLN A 826 -35.58 34.37 -15.07
C GLN A 826 -35.52 34.15 -13.55
N THR A 827 -34.73 34.96 -12.83
CA THR A 827 -34.64 34.91 -11.36
C THR A 827 -35.99 35.23 -10.73
N PHE A 828 -36.63 36.32 -11.13
CA PHE A 828 -37.93 36.75 -10.60
C PHE A 828 -39.08 35.83 -11.03
N ALA A 829 -39.00 35.18 -12.20
CA ALA A 829 -39.98 34.17 -12.63
C ALA A 829 -40.02 32.90 -11.75
N SER A 830 -38.97 32.61 -10.98
CA SER A 830 -38.97 31.51 -10.00
C SER A 830 -39.70 31.83 -8.68
N ILE A 831 -39.95 33.12 -8.39
CA ILE A 831 -40.51 33.59 -7.12
C ILE A 831 -42.03 33.76 -7.24
N LYS A 832 -42.79 33.06 -6.39
CA LYS A 832 -44.26 33.08 -6.41
C LYS A 832 -44.84 34.23 -5.59
N PHE A 833 -44.70 35.45 -6.10
CA PHE A 833 -45.39 36.63 -5.57
C PHE A 833 -46.91 36.43 -5.54
N GLY A 834 -47.58 36.98 -4.53
CA GLY A 834 -48.99 36.74 -4.20
C GLY A 834 -49.22 35.52 -3.29
N SER A 835 -48.15 34.88 -2.80
CA SER A 835 -48.21 33.79 -1.81
C SER A 835 -47.25 34.00 -0.62
N GLY A 836 -46.67 35.20 -0.49
CA GLY A 836 -45.77 35.55 0.59
C GLY A 836 -46.47 35.80 1.93
N GLU A 837 -45.67 35.79 2.98
CA GLU A 837 -46.10 36.17 4.31
C GLU A 837 -46.14 37.71 4.39
N LYS A 838 -47.19 38.30 4.95
CA LYS A 838 -47.16 39.73 5.24
C LYS A 838 -45.96 40.03 6.15
N PRO A 839 -45.19 41.11 5.92
CA PRO A 839 -44.13 41.50 6.85
C PRO A 839 -44.73 41.65 8.25
N PRO A 840 -43.97 41.33 9.32
CA PRO A 840 -44.45 41.46 10.68
C PRO A 840 -44.93 42.90 10.94
N GLY A 841 -46.24 43.06 11.14
CA GLY A 841 -46.89 44.36 11.24
C GLY A 841 -46.27 45.19 12.37
N GLY A 842 -46.08 46.49 12.11
CA GLY A 842 -45.16 47.33 12.87
C GLY A 842 -45.41 47.45 14.38
N ASP A 843 -44.81 46.55 15.14
CA ASP A 843 -44.40 46.75 16.54
C ASP A 843 -43.05 46.04 16.76
N ARG A 844 -42.15 46.66 17.54
CA ARG A 844 -40.82 46.11 17.86
C ARG A 844 -40.89 45.17 19.09
N SER A 845 -41.98 44.42 19.22
CA SER A 845 -42.41 43.83 20.50
C SER A 845 -43.03 42.42 20.38
N SER A 846 -42.34 41.47 19.74
CA SER A 846 -42.82 40.06 19.71
C SER A 846 -41.75 38.96 19.77
N VAL A 847 -40.50 39.27 20.16
CA VAL A 847 -39.55 38.27 20.72
C VAL A 847 -38.72 38.92 21.83
N ARG A 848 -39.26 38.95 23.05
CA ARG A 848 -38.45 39.07 24.29
C ARG A 848 -38.49 37.74 25.03
N LEU A 849 -37.30 37.21 25.34
CA LEU A 849 -37.11 36.31 26.47
C LEU A 849 -36.84 37.16 27.73
N PRO A 850 -37.01 36.63 28.96
CA PRO A 850 -37.35 37.45 30.11
C PRO A 850 -36.27 38.44 30.58
N ASP A 851 -36.66 39.71 30.75
CA ASP A 851 -35.84 40.73 31.44
C ASP A 851 -35.78 40.42 32.94
N ALA A 852 -34.69 39.77 33.38
CA ALA A 852 -34.41 39.50 34.78
C ALA A 852 -33.94 40.77 35.53
N THR A 853 -34.86 41.72 35.72
CA THR A 853 -34.79 42.91 36.58
C THR A 853 -33.53 43.78 36.46
N THR A 854 -33.64 44.91 35.77
CA THR A 854 -32.68 46.03 35.87
C THR A 854 -33.03 46.93 37.07
N PRO A 855 -32.13 47.14 38.05
CA PRO A 855 -32.24 48.22 39.02
C PRO A 855 -31.23 49.33 38.69
N GLY A 856 -31.73 50.52 38.33
CA GLY A 856 -30.94 51.76 38.27
C GLY A 856 -30.35 52.13 36.91
N ASP A 857 -30.77 53.28 36.39
CA ASP A 857 -30.07 54.00 35.33
C ASP A 857 -28.69 54.47 35.82
N VAL A 858 -27.62 53.80 35.36
CA VAL A 858 -26.29 54.43 35.30
C VAL A 858 -26.07 54.91 33.88
N THR A 859 -26.19 56.22 33.68
CA THR A 859 -25.97 56.87 32.39
C THR A 859 -24.56 56.57 31.82
N ALA A 860 -24.36 56.82 30.52
CA ALA A 860 -23.11 56.58 29.80
C ALA A 860 -21.85 57.35 30.31
N ALA A 861 -21.94 58.05 31.44
CA ALA A 861 -20.81 58.55 32.20
C ALA A 861 -20.08 57.46 33.01
N GLY A 862 -20.79 56.42 33.50
CA GLY A 862 -20.30 55.51 34.55
C GLY A 862 -18.92 54.89 34.30
N GLY A 863 -18.67 54.40 33.07
CA GLY A 863 -17.39 53.79 32.69
C GLY A 863 -16.17 54.73 32.70
N ARG A 864 -16.35 56.05 32.94
CA ARG A 864 -15.24 56.98 33.22
C ARG A 864 -14.99 57.21 34.70
N ASP A 865 -16.00 57.06 35.56
CA ASP A 865 -15.86 57.24 37.00
C ASP A 865 -15.46 55.95 37.73
N GLU A 866 -15.85 54.76 37.24
CA GLU A 866 -15.32 53.48 37.74
C GLU A 866 -13.79 53.38 37.62
N LEU A 867 -13.24 53.81 36.48
CA LEU A 867 -11.79 53.87 36.24
C LEU A 867 -11.09 54.97 37.05
N ARG A 868 -11.82 55.99 37.54
CA ARG A 868 -11.30 56.99 38.47
C ARG A 868 -11.26 56.47 39.90
N ALA A 869 -12.28 55.75 40.37
CA ALA A 869 -12.26 55.12 41.68
C ALA A 869 -11.05 54.17 41.84
N LEU A 870 -10.68 53.45 40.78
CA LEU A 870 -9.49 52.61 40.73
C LEU A 870 -8.15 53.37 40.82
N ALA A 871 -8.13 54.71 40.68
CA ALA A 871 -6.91 55.49 40.89
C ALA A 871 -6.49 55.55 42.37
N ASP A 872 -7.43 55.42 43.30
CA ASP A 872 -7.19 55.44 44.76
C ASP A 872 -6.68 54.10 45.31
N PHE A 873 -6.51 53.09 44.44
CA PHE A 873 -6.09 51.74 44.82
C PHE A 873 -4.74 51.36 44.18
N THR A 874 -4.05 50.44 44.83
CA THR A 874 -2.80 49.80 44.35
C THR A 874 -3.08 48.34 44.07
N VAL A 875 -2.71 47.85 42.88
CA VAL A 875 -2.79 46.42 42.53
C VAL A 875 -1.65 45.68 43.25
N LEU A 876 -2.00 44.65 44.02
CA LEU A 876 -1.02 43.75 44.67
C LEU A 876 -0.72 42.51 43.81
N GLY A 877 -1.71 42.05 43.04
CA GLY A 877 -1.52 40.99 42.05
C GLY A 877 -2.77 40.76 41.18
N THR A 878 -2.53 40.31 39.95
CA THR A 878 -3.55 39.75 39.04
C THR A 878 -3.18 38.30 38.74
N THR A 879 -4.18 37.43 38.63
CA THR A 879 -4.05 36.07 38.08
C THR A 879 -5.32 35.70 37.30
N GLY A 880 -5.28 34.69 36.42
CA GLY A 880 -6.43 34.34 35.59
C GLY A 880 -6.44 32.87 35.15
N GLY A 881 -7.64 32.39 34.83
CA GLY A 881 -7.92 30.96 34.61
C GLY A 881 -8.41 30.26 35.87
N TYR A 882 -8.63 28.94 35.76
CA TYR A 882 -8.97 28.10 36.91
C TYR A 882 -7.75 27.90 37.83
N LEU A 883 -7.96 27.95 39.14
CA LEU A 883 -6.93 27.77 40.16
C LEU A 883 -7.40 26.76 41.21
N GLY A 884 -6.56 25.80 41.56
CA GLY A 884 -6.83 24.90 42.69
C GLY A 884 -6.79 25.65 44.02
N THR A 885 -7.34 25.06 45.08
CA THR A 885 -7.32 25.62 46.44
C THR A 885 -5.92 26.09 46.86
N THR A 886 -4.91 25.26 46.63
CA THR A 886 -3.51 25.56 46.96
C THR A 886 -2.99 26.76 46.17
N ASP A 887 -3.18 26.78 44.85
CA ASP A 887 -2.67 27.82 43.97
C ASP A 887 -3.34 29.18 44.25
N PHE A 888 -4.63 29.15 44.59
CA PHE A 888 -5.41 30.33 44.96
C PHE A 888 -4.99 30.90 46.32
N LEU A 889 -4.71 30.04 47.31
CA LEU A 889 -4.14 30.46 48.60
C LEU A 889 -2.71 31.00 48.43
N THR A 890 -1.89 30.38 47.59
CA THR A 890 -0.55 30.87 47.23
C THR A 890 -0.62 32.23 46.51
N PHE A 891 -1.59 32.44 45.62
CA PHE A 891 -1.84 33.76 45.00
C PHE A 891 -2.16 34.84 46.05
N ILE A 892 -3.08 34.56 46.99
CA ILE A 892 -3.39 35.47 48.09
C ILE A 892 -2.14 35.74 48.94
N HIS A 893 -1.40 34.70 49.32
CA HIS A 893 -0.20 34.84 50.16
C HIS A 893 0.91 35.66 49.48
N ASN A 894 1.14 35.44 48.18
CA ASN A 894 2.14 36.19 47.41
C ASN A 894 1.72 37.66 47.22
N ALA A 895 0.42 37.94 47.08
CA ALA A 895 -0.11 39.30 47.06
C ALA A 895 -0.07 40.00 48.43
N GLU A 896 -0.33 39.28 49.53
CA GLU A 896 -0.22 39.81 50.91
C GLU A 896 1.24 40.11 51.30
N THR A 897 2.19 39.27 50.89
CA THR A 897 3.61 39.34 51.31
C THR A 897 4.54 40.05 50.33
N GLY A 898 4.14 40.20 49.06
CA GLY A 898 4.99 40.73 47.99
C GLY A 898 6.10 39.78 47.53
N VAL A 899 6.10 38.52 47.98
CA VAL A 899 7.10 37.52 47.64
C VAL A 899 6.75 36.85 46.30
N LYS A 900 7.74 36.74 45.41
CA LYS A 900 7.65 35.92 44.18
C LYS A 900 8.23 34.54 44.43
N GLU A 901 7.66 33.51 43.81
CA GLU A 901 8.08 32.12 43.99
C GLU A 901 9.53 31.87 43.55
N ARG A 902 10.23 30.99 44.29
CA ARG A 902 11.61 30.62 44.01
C ARG A 902 11.72 29.36 43.17
N GLY A 903 12.16 29.51 41.92
CA GLY A 903 12.38 28.39 40.99
C GLY A 903 13.70 27.65 41.19
N MET A 904 13.82 26.45 40.61
CA MET A 904 14.99 25.55 40.66
C MET A 904 16.33 26.17 40.16
N PHE A 905 16.29 27.35 39.56
CA PHE A 905 17.42 28.06 38.98
C PHE A 905 17.91 29.27 39.80
N GLU A 906 17.18 29.71 40.82
CA GLU A 906 17.59 30.86 41.63
C GLU A 906 18.76 30.56 42.57
N GLY A 907 19.54 31.59 42.91
CA GLY A 907 20.79 31.47 43.66
C GLY A 907 21.99 30.97 42.84
N ARG A 908 21.79 30.52 41.59
CA ARG A 908 22.88 30.17 40.67
C ARG A 908 23.29 31.37 39.81
N GLY A 909 24.60 31.60 39.67
CA GLY A 909 25.12 32.67 38.82
C GLY A 909 24.78 32.47 37.32
N PRO A 910 24.77 33.54 36.51
CA PRO A 910 24.31 33.49 35.12
C PRO A 910 25.07 32.47 34.25
N LEU A 911 26.36 32.27 34.51
CA LEU A 911 27.18 31.25 33.84
C LEU A 911 26.66 29.82 34.11
N ALA A 912 26.21 29.53 35.33
CA ALA A 912 25.67 28.22 35.70
C ALA A 912 24.25 28.00 35.14
N ILE A 913 23.45 29.06 35.02
CA ILE A 913 22.15 29.01 34.33
C ILE A 913 22.36 28.70 32.84
N LEU A 914 23.28 29.41 32.17
CA LEU A 914 23.64 29.15 30.78
C LEU A 914 24.15 27.71 30.57
N LEU A 915 25.01 27.22 31.47
CA LEU A 915 25.52 25.84 31.42
C LEU A 915 24.41 24.79 31.61
N LEU A 916 23.49 25.00 32.55
CA LEU A 916 22.35 24.10 32.76
C LEU A 916 21.42 24.05 31.54
N VAL A 917 21.13 25.19 30.92
CA VAL A 917 20.32 25.27 29.70
C VAL A 917 21.03 24.62 28.51
N LEU A 918 22.34 24.78 28.39
CA LEU A 918 23.16 24.11 27.35
C LEU A 918 23.17 22.57 27.54
N ILE A 919 23.31 22.09 28.78
CA ILE A 919 23.27 20.66 29.11
C ILE A 919 21.87 20.08 28.89
N GLY A 920 20.80 20.82 29.24
CA GLY A 920 19.43 20.45 28.92
C GLY A 920 19.21 20.32 27.41
N GLY A 921 19.75 21.27 26.63
CA GLY A 921 19.77 21.21 25.17
C GLY A 921 20.50 19.98 24.63
N LEU A 922 21.65 19.62 25.20
CA LEU A 922 22.37 18.42 24.82
C LEU A 922 21.56 17.14 25.11
N ALA A 923 20.95 17.05 26.29
CA ALA A 923 20.11 15.92 26.71
C ALA A 923 18.86 15.73 25.83
N LEU A 924 18.31 16.80 25.25
CA LEU A 924 17.14 16.74 24.36
C LEU A 924 17.40 15.95 23.06
N ASN A 925 18.65 15.66 22.70
CA ASN A 925 18.96 14.74 21.60
C ASN A 925 18.59 13.27 21.90
N LEU A 926 18.38 12.92 23.18
CA LEU A 926 17.90 11.60 23.61
C LEU A 926 16.37 11.47 23.56
N THR A 927 15.64 12.52 23.14
CA THR A 927 14.17 12.48 23.07
C THR A 927 13.66 11.54 21.98
N PRO A 928 12.43 10.98 22.12
CA PRO A 928 11.86 9.98 21.21
C PRO A 928 11.75 10.42 19.74
N CYS A 929 11.86 11.72 19.45
CA CYS A 929 11.61 12.31 18.13
C CYS A 929 12.89 12.87 17.47
N VAL A 930 13.98 13.04 18.24
CA VAL A 930 15.32 13.32 17.69
C VAL A 930 16.07 12.03 17.43
N LEU A 931 15.98 11.04 18.35
CA LEU A 931 16.71 9.78 18.26
C LEU A 931 16.47 9.00 16.95
N PRO A 932 15.24 8.85 16.41
CA PRO A 932 14.99 8.15 15.15
C PRO A 932 15.48 8.92 13.91
N MET A 933 15.69 10.23 14.02
CA MET A 933 16.25 11.05 12.95
C MET A 933 17.78 10.97 12.88
N ILE A 934 18.47 10.52 13.94
CA ILE A 934 19.94 10.42 13.95
C ILE A 934 20.49 9.61 12.76
N PRO A 935 20.00 8.40 12.43
CA PRO A 935 20.49 7.64 11.26
C PRO A 935 20.24 8.35 9.92
N ILE A 936 19.07 9.01 9.76
CA ILE A 936 18.70 9.74 8.54
C ILE A 936 19.60 10.97 8.36
N ASN A 937 19.82 11.73 9.43
CA ASN A 937 20.71 12.88 9.44
C ASN A 937 22.17 12.49 9.22
N LEU A 938 22.62 11.37 9.81
CA LEU A 938 23.94 10.78 9.55
C LEU A 938 24.08 10.39 8.07
N ALA A 939 23.05 9.84 7.44
CA ALA A 939 23.06 9.53 6.01
C ALA A 939 23.14 10.81 5.14
N ILE A 940 22.39 11.86 5.49
CA ILE A 940 22.40 13.15 4.76
C ILE A 940 23.76 13.86 4.90
N ILE A 941 24.32 13.92 6.11
CA ILE A 941 25.63 14.54 6.38
C ILE A 941 26.77 13.67 5.80
N GLY A 942 26.66 12.35 5.90
CA GLY A 942 27.62 11.37 5.36
C GLY A 942 27.63 11.25 3.84
N ALA A 943 26.50 11.51 3.16
CA ALA A 943 26.47 11.66 1.70
C ALA A 943 27.35 12.83 1.22
N GLY A 944 27.67 13.79 2.10
CA GLY A 944 28.64 14.85 1.85
C GLY A 944 30.11 14.48 2.05
N THR A 945 30.41 13.31 2.63
CA THR A 945 31.79 12.81 2.86
C THR A 945 32.16 11.63 1.95
N GLN A 946 31.19 10.92 1.36
CA GLN A 946 31.42 9.97 0.27
C GLN A 946 31.88 10.70 -1.01
N LYS A 947 33.18 10.63 -1.33
CA LYS A 947 33.72 11.10 -2.62
C LYS A 947 33.53 10.02 -3.70
N ARG A 948 33.35 10.45 -4.96
CA ARG A 948 33.49 9.57 -6.13
C ARG A 948 34.94 9.06 -6.20
N ALA A 949 35.14 7.84 -6.68
CA ALA A 949 36.47 7.27 -6.89
C ALA A 949 37.30 8.14 -7.85
N GLY A 950 38.55 8.45 -7.47
CA GLY A 950 39.51 9.15 -8.34
C GLY A 950 40.51 10.09 -7.63
N GLU A 951 40.20 10.62 -6.44
CA GLU A 951 41.05 11.63 -5.78
C GLU A 951 41.21 11.37 -4.26
N GLY A 952 42.45 11.51 -3.77
CA GLY A 952 42.81 11.21 -2.39
C GLY A 952 42.39 12.23 -1.33
N SER A 953 42.58 11.81 -0.07
CA SER A 953 42.30 12.52 1.20
C SER A 953 40.82 12.85 1.49
N SER A 954 40.31 12.29 2.60
CA SER A 954 38.96 12.53 3.10
C SER A 954 38.92 13.78 4.00
N SER A 955 38.29 14.86 3.51
CA SER A 955 38.13 16.09 4.29
C SER A 955 37.09 15.92 5.41
N ARG A 956 37.55 15.45 6.58
CA ARG A 956 36.77 15.41 7.83
C ARG A 956 36.17 16.78 8.18
N GLY A 957 36.87 17.86 7.80
CA GLY A 957 36.38 19.24 7.91
C GLY A 957 35.11 19.52 7.10
N ARG A 958 34.92 18.92 5.92
CA ARG A 958 33.67 19.10 5.14
C ARG A 958 32.46 18.46 5.85
N GLY A 959 32.64 17.28 6.44
CA GLY A 959 31.61 16.62 7.25
C GLY A 959 31.27 17.41 8.52
N PHE A 960 32.28 17.91 9.23
CA PHE A 960 32.11 18.80 10.38
C PHE A 960 31.33 20.07 10.01
N LEU A 961 31.69 20.74 8.91
CA LEU A 961 31.03 21.96 8.43
C LEU A 961 29.57 21.71 8.01
N LEU A 962 29.25 20.57 7.39
CA LEU A 962 27.87 20.20 7.06
C LEU A 962 27.04 19.91 8.32
N GLY A 963 27.62 19.20 9.31
CA GLY A 963 27.00 19.00 10.62
C GLY A 963 26.80 20.31 11.40
N ALA A 964 27.71 21.27 11.26
CA ALA A 964 27.58 22.61 11.83
C ALA A 964 26.52 23.48 11.13
N ALA A 965 26.37 23.38 9.80
CA ALA A 965 25.29 24.05 9.08
C ALA A 965 23.91 23.50 9.48
N TYR A 966 23.80 22.17 9.62
CA TYR A 966 22.60 21.49 10.10
C TYR A 966 22.25 21.89 11.55
N GLY A 967 23.20 21.75 12.48
CA GLY A 967 22.99 22.10 13.90
C GLY A 967 22.75 23.60 14.12
N GLY A 968 23.45 24.45 13.37
CA GLY A 968 23.26 25.91 13.42
C GLY A 968 21.87 26.33 12.99
N ALA A 969 21.27 25.67 12.00
CA ALA A 969 19.87 25.90 11.63
C ALA A 969 18.90 25.56 12.77
N MET A 970 19.12 24.46 13.48
CA MET A 970 18.30 24.10 14.66
C MET A 970 18.40 25.16 15.77
N ALA A 971 19.62 25.64 16.07
CA ALA A 971 19.84 26.67 17.08
C ALA A 971 19.14 27.99 16.72
N ILE A 972 19.20 28.39 15.44
CA ILE A 972 18.51 29.59 14.94
C ILE A 972 16.98 29.43 15.05
N VAL A 973 16.40 28.30 14.64
CA VAL A 973 14.94 28.08 14.71
C VAL A 973 14.44 28.14 16.15
N TYR A 974 15.06 27.45 17.10
CA TYR A 974 14.65 27.51 18.51
C TYR A 974 14.90 28.89 19.15
N GLY A 975 15.99 29.57 18.77
CA GLY A 975 16.28 30.93 19.21
C GLY A 975 15.23 31.94 18.73
N VAL A 976 14.86 31.91 17.44
CA VAL A 976 13.85 32.80 16.86
C VAL A 976 12.46 32.49 17.41
N LEU A 977 12.07 31.22 17.49
CA LEU A 977 10.76 30.82 18.03
C LEU A 977 10.62 31.24 19.50
N GLY A 978 11.66 30.99 20.32
CA GLY A 978 11.68 31.41 21.71
C GLY A 978 11.62 32.94 21.86
N LEU A 979 12.39 33.68 21.06
CA LEU A 979 12.37 35.15 21.05
C LEU A 979 10.98 35.70 20.71
N VAL A 980 10.30 35.13 19.70
CA VAL A 980 8.92 35.52 19.36
C VAL A 980 7.98 35.29 20.55
N VAL A 981 7.99 34.09 21.15
CA VAL A 981 7.08 33.76 22.27
C VAL A 981 7.34 34.63 23.51
N ILE A 982 8.61 34.95 23.83
CA ILE A 982 8.95 35.87 24.93
C ILE A 982 8.44 37.30 24.67
N LEU A 983 8.47 37.75 23.41
CA LEU A 983 7.96 39.07 23.02
C LEU A 983 6.43 39.12 22.88
N THR A 984 5.75 37.96 22.83
CA THR A 984 4.27 37.83 22.77
C THR A 984 3.71 37.14 24.03
N ALA A 985 4.27 37.43 25.21
CA ALA A 985 4.23 36.61 26.43
C ALA A 985 2.87 36.17 27.03
N GLY A 986 1.72 36.58 26.48
CA GLY A 986 0.39 36.30 27.06
C GLY A 986 -0.34 35.04 26.55
N THR A 987 0.13 34.38 25.47
CA THR A 987 -0.74 33.48 24.67
C THR A 987 -0.57 31.97 24.88
N PHE A 988 0.56 31.50 25.41
CA PHE A 988 0.84 30.05 25.38
C PHE A 988 -0.01 29.23 26.38
N GLY A 989 -0.34 29.80 27.54
CA GLY A 989 -1.20 29.14 28.53
C GLY A 989 -2.64 28.93 28.04
N THR A 990 -3.21 29.89 27.33
CA THR A 990 -4.56 29.79 26.75
C THR A 990 -4.61 28.82 25.57
N ILE A 991 -3.54 28.73 24.78
CA ILE A 991 -3.40 27.71 23.72
C ILE A 991 -3.41 26.29 24.31
N ASN A 992 -2.67 26.06 25.40
CA ASN A 992 -2.63 24.73 26.05
C ASN A 992 -3.96 24.32 26.71
N ALA A 993 -4.84 25.29 27.01
CA ALA A 993 -6.21 25.03 27.49
C ALA A 993 -7.22 24.71 26.37
N SER A 994 -6.81 24.73 25.09
CA SER A 994 -7.70 24.46 23.96
C SER A 994 -7.88 22.95 23.72
N PRO A 995 -9.11 22.40 23.75
CA PRO A 995 -9.37 21.00 23.43
C PRO A 995 -8.85 20.61 22.04
N TRP A 996 -8.95 21.52 21.06
CA TRP A 996 -8.47 21.30 19.69
C TRP A 996 -6.94 21.24 19.60
N PHE A 997 -6.23 22.08 20.35
CA PHE A 997 -4.76 22.05 20.38
C PHE A 997 -4.26 20.71 20.92
N ASN A 998 -4.80 20.28 22.06
CA ASN A 998 -4.45 18.99 22.66
C ASN A 998 -4.85 17.80 21.75
N LEU A 999 -5.96 17.89 21.02
CA LEU A 999 -6.37 16.86 20.04
C LEU A 999 -5.39 16.76 18.86
N VAL A 1000 -4.93 17.90 18.32
CA VAL A 1000 -3.95 17.92 17.22
C VAL A 1000 -2.60 17.37 17.66
N ILE A 1001 -2.14 17.72 18.86
CA ILE A 1001 -0.90 17.14 19.44
C ILE A 1001 -1.06 15.62 19.66
N ALA A 1002 -2.19 15.16 20.19
CA ALA A 1002 -2.48 13.74 20.34
C ALA A 1002 -2.49 13.00 18.98
N ALA A 1003 -3.13 13.56 17.96
CA ALA A 1003 -3.16 12.98 16.61
C ALA A 1003 -1.75 12.91 15.98
N ILE A 1004 -0.93 13.95 16.14
CA ILE A 1004 0.47 13.97 15.71
C ILE A 1004 1.28 12.86 16.40
N PHE A 1005 1.11 12.69 17.71
CA PHE A 1005 1.77 11.60 18.44
C PHE A 1005 1.22 10.20 18.08
N ILE A 1006 -0.06 10.05 17.72
CA ILE A 1006 -0.58 8.77 17.17
C ILE A 1006 0.14 8.45 15.86
N VAL A 1007 0.25 9.38 14.92
CA VAL A 1007 0.92 9.18 13.63
C VAL A 1007 2.41 8.86 13.82
N LEU A 1008 3.11 9.59 14.69
CA LEU A 1008 4.52 9.32 15.03
C LEU A 1008 4.70 7.98 15.73
N GLY A 1009 3.80 7.61 16.65
CA GLY A 1009 3.82 6.32 17.35
C GLY A 1009 3.62 5.14 16.39
N LEU A 1010 2.63 5.23 15.49
CA LEU A 1010 2.39 4.23 14.44
C LEU A 1010 3.56 4.12 13.45
N ALA A 1011 4.23 5.23 13.14
CA ALA A 1011 5.48 5.20 12.36
C ALA A 1011 6.66 4.57 13.13
N MET A 1012 6.68 4.65 14.47
CA MET A 1012 7.65 3.91 15.30
C MET A 1012 7.35 2.40 15.40
N PHE A 1013 6.13 1.97 15.09
CA PHE A 1013 5.77 0.55 14.92
C PHE A 1013 5.79 0.07 13.46
N ASP A 1014 6.28 0.88 12.51
CA ASP A 1014 6.29 0.61 11.06
C ASP A 1014 4.91 0.35 10.43
N VAL A 1015 3.83 0.72 11.13
CA VAL A 1015 2.44 0.65 10.64
C VAL A 1015 2.16 1.75 9.60
N LEU A 1016 2.88 2.88 9.68
CA LEU A 1016 2.80 4.00 8.73
C LEU A 1016 4.20 4.42 8.26
N MET A 1017 4.51 4.23 6.98
CA MET A 1017 5.76 4.71 6.39
C MET A 1017 5.61 6.16 5.88
N ILE A 1018 6.45 7.07 6.39
CA ILE A 1018 6.47 8.49 6.00
C ILE A 1018 7.73 8.76 5.16
N ASP A 1019 7.59 8.75 3.82
CA ASP A 1019 8.73 8.96 2.91
C ASP A 1019 9.05 10.46 2.68
N PHE A 1020 10.01 10.96 3.46
CA PHE A 1020 10.59 12.29 3.28
C PHE A 1020 11.58 12.39 2.09
N SER A 1021 12.03 11.28 1.49
CA SER A 1021 13.02 11.30 0.41
C SER A 1021 12.46 11.87 -0.90
N SER A 1022 11.18 11.60 -1.15
CA SER A 1022 10.39 12.18 -2.24
C SER A 1022 10.55 13.71 -2.37
N PHE A 1023 10.61 14.41 -1.23
CA PHE A 1023 10.71 15.86 -1.15
C PHE A 1023 12.08 16.37 -1.62
N GLY A 1024 13.17 15.76 -1.14
CA GLY A 1024 14.54 16.18 -1.45
C GLY A 1024 14.90 16.10 -2.95
N SER A 1025 14.23 15.24 -3.71
CA SER A 1025 14.43 15.09 -5.16
C SER A 1025 14.10 16.36 -5.97
N ARG A 1026 13.24 17.25 -5.45
CA ARG A 1026 12.69 18.40 -6.19
C ARG A 1026 13.48 19.70 -6.02
N PHE A 1027 14.49 19.75 -5.15
CA PHE A 1027 15.18 20.98 -4.74
C PHE A 1027 16.63 21.12 -5.23
N SER A 1028 17.01 20.49 -6.35
CA SER A 1028 18.41 20.46 -6.82
C SER A 1028 18.67 21.17 -8.16
N PRO A 1029 18.87 22.51 -8.15
CA PRO A 1029 19.42 23.26 -9.29
C PRO A 1029 20.94 23.47 -9.16
N GLY A 1030 21.73 22.87 -10.06
CA GLY A 1030 23.13 23.24 -10.27
C GLY A 1030 24.16 22.64 -9.30
N ALA A 1031 25.44 22.77 -9.66
CA ALA A 1031 26.55 22.13 -8.96
C ALA A 1031 27.20 23.00 -7.86
N GLY A 1032 27.84 22.35 -6.88
CA GLY A 1032 28.76 22.98 -5.94
C GLY A 1032 28.15 23.44 -4.61
N THR A 1033 27.16 24.34 -4.64
CA THR A 1033 26.65 25.04 -3.44
C THR A 1033 25.46 24.37 -2.74
N GLY A 1034 24.67 23.56 -3.46
CA GLY A 1034 23.40 23.02 -2.96
C GLY A 1034 23.49 22.20 -1.66
N THR A 1035 24.60 21.51 -1.38
CA THR A 1035 24.73 20.62 -0.22
C THR A 1035 24.63 21.35 1.13
N PHE A 1036 25.18 22.57 1.23
CA PHE A 1036 25.13 23.36 2.47
C PHE A 1036 23.74 23.96 2.71
N VAL A 1037 23.08 24.44 1.64
CA VAL A 1037 21.69 24.91 1.71
C VAL A 1037 20.77 23.77 2.12
N MET A 1038 20.91 22.59 1.51
CA MET A 1038 20.15 21.39 1.87
C MET A 1038 20.36 20.98 3.34
N ALA A 1039 21.60 20.97 3.83
CA ALA A 1039 21.88 20.65 5.24
C ALA A 1039 21.24 21.65 6.21
N PHE A 1040 21.29 22.96 5.89
CA PHE A 1040 20.66 24.01 6.69
C PHE A 1040 19.12 23.90 6.66
N SER A 1041 18.52 23.73 5.49
CA SER A 1041 17.07 23.55 5.34
C SER A 1041 16.56 22.30 6.07
N MET A 1042 17.27 21.18 5.98
CA MET A 1042 16.92 19.96 6.73
C MET A 1042 17.06 20.15 8.25
N GLY A 1043 18.07 20.88 8.72
CA GLY A 1043 18.20 21.23 10.14
C GLY A 1043 17.04 22.10 10.65
N ALA A 1044 16.61 23.08 9.85
CA ALA A 1044 15.44 23.90 10.19
C ALA A 1044 14.14 23.06 10.25
N ILE A 1045 13.91 22.17 9.27
CA ILE A 1045 12.75 21.26 9.24
C ILE A 1045 12.79 20.30 10.45
N ALA A 1046 13.95 19.73 10.76
CA ALA A 1046 14.11 18.80 11.88
C ALA A 1046 13.87 19.46 13.25
N ALA A 1047 14.25 20.74 13.43
CA ALA A 1047 13.91 21.48 14.65
C ALA A 1047 12.39 21.69 14.81
N LEU A 1048 11.68 21.96 13.72
CA LEU A 1048 10.22 22.08 13.73
C LEU A 1048 9.53 20.73 14.02
N LEU A 1049 9.99 19.63 13.42
CA LEU A 1049 9.46 18.29 13.66
C LEU A 1049 9.77 17.77 15.08
N ALA A 1050 10.98 17.99 15.58
CA ALA A 1050 11.34 17.66 16.97
C ALA A 1050 10.60 18.55 17.99
N GLY A 1051 10.14 19.73 17.58
CA GLY A 1051 9.45 20.72 18.40
C GLY A 1051 8.34 20.14 19.27
N ALA A 1052 7.51 19.23 18.75
CA ALA A 1052 6.41 18.62 19.52
C ALA A 1052 6.88 17.88 20.79
N CYS A 1053 8.03 17.21 20.72
CA CYS A 1053 8.55 16.35 21.79
C CYS A 1053 9.57 17.08 22.69
N VAL A 1054 10.08 18.21 22.21
CA VAL A 1054 11.02 19.10 22.91
C VAL A 1054 10.26 20.26 23.58
N ALA A 1055 9.02 20.54 23.16
CA ALA A 1055 8.16 21.61 23.64
C ALA A 1055 8.09 21.76 25.17
N PRO A 1056 7.90 20.72 26.01
CA PRO A 1056 7.80 20.90 27.46
C PRO A 1056 9.04 21.59 28.07
N VAL A 1057 10.23 21.28 27.57
CA VAL A 1057 11.49 21.89 28.06
C VAL A 1057 11.71 23.27 27.43
N VAL A 1058 11.38 23.45 26.15
CA VAL A 1058 11.41 24.77 25.49
C VAL A 1058 10.48 25.75 26.20
N ILE A 1059 9.25 25.35 26.53
CA ILE A 1059 8.24 26.16 27.23
C ILE A 1059 8.78 26.59 28.60
N GLN A 1060 9.36 25.67 29.39
CA GLN A 1060 9.93 26.02 30.70
C GLN A 1060 11.10 27.01 30.58
N VAL A 1061 12.01 26.83 29.60
CA VAL A 1061 13.10 27.79 29.35
C VAL A 1061 12.58 29.14 28.85
N VAL A 1062 11.53 29.15 28.02
CA VAL A 1062 10.87 30.37 27.50
C VAL A 1062 10.14 31.13 28.61
N LEU A 1063 9.38 30.45 29.48
CA LEU A 1063 8.70 31.07 30.62
C LEU A 1063 9.71 31.64 31.64
N PHE A 1064 10.74 30.87 31.98
CA PHE A 1064 11.83 31.34 32.85
C PHE A 1064 12.58 32.53 32.23
N SER A 1065 12.86 32.48 30.92
CA SER A 1065 13.44 33.60 30.18
C SER A 1065 12.54 34.83 30.15
N SER A 1066 11.22 34.66 30.02
CA SER A 1066 10.24 35.75 30.04
C SER A 1066 10.22 36.42 31.42
N ASN A 1067 10.22 35.63 32.50
CA ASN A 1067 10.26 36.14 33.87
C ASN A 1067 11.56 36.93 34.15
N LEU A 1068 12.72 36.42 33.72
CA LEU A 1068 14.00 37.15 33.83
C LEU A 1068 14.05 38.41 32.95
N TYR A 1069 13.44 38.37 31.75
CA TYR A 1069 13.34 39.55 30.89
C TYR A 1069 12.45 40.63 31.52
N ALA A 1070 11.33 40.23 32.14
CA ALA A 1070 10.43 41.12 32.89
C ALA A 1070 11.07 41.74 34.14
N THR A 1071 12.08 41.10 34.76
CA THR A 1071 12.93 41.72 35.79
C THR A 1071 14.07 42.58 35.22
N GLY A 1072 14.04 42.90 33.92
CA GLY A 1072 15.01 43.75 33.24
C GLY A 1072 16.29 43.04 32.76
N THR A 1073 16.42 41.73 32.97
CA THR A 1073 17.63 40.96 32.67
C THR A 1073 17.71 40.61 31.18
N LYS A 1074 18.09 41.58 30.34
CA LYS A 1074 18.10 41.47 28.86
C LYS A 1074 18.83 40.24 28.29
N ILE A 1075 19.84 39.72 28.97
CA ILE A 1075 20.57 38.50 28.55
C ILE A 1075 19.68 37.23 28.57
N ALA A 1076 18.55 37.25 29.26
CA ALA A 1076 17.58 36.15 29.26
C ALA A 1076 17.12 35.76 27.84
N LEU A 1077 16.96 36.74 26.94
CA LEU A 1077 16.53 36.52 25.54
C LEU A 1077 17.43 35.55 24.76
N ALA A 1078 18.67 35.30 25.21
CA ALA A 1078 19.57 34.32 24.60
C ALA A 1078 19.31 32.86 25.06
N LEU A 1079 18.56 32.62 26.14
CA LEU A 1079 18.38 31.29 26.73
C LEU A 1079 17.74 30.26 25.77
N PRO A 1080 16.71 30.57 24.96
CA PRO A 1080 16.19 29.63 23.96
C PRO A 1080 17.21 29.31 22.85
N PHE A 1081 18.06 30.27 22.49
CA PHE A 1081 19.16 30.04 21.54
C PHE A 1081 20.26 29.16 22.16
N CYS A 1082 20.59 29.35 23.44
CA CYS A 1082 21.51 28.46 24.17
C CYS A 1082 20.98 27.03 24.30
N LEU A 1083 19.67 26.85 24.48
CA LEU A 1083 19.02 25.53 24.46
C LEU A 1083 19.17 24.86 23.09
N GLY A 1084 18.87 25.60 22.01
CA GLY A 1084 19.07 25.14 20.63
C GLY A 1084 20.53 24.86 20.28
N LEU A 1085 21.47 25.64 20.83
CA LEU A 1085 22.91 25.39 20.69
C LEU A 1085 23.35 24.10 21.40
N GLY A 1086 22.76 23.80 22.56
CA GLY A 1086 22.94 22.52 23.24
C GLY A 1086 22.49 21.34 22.36
N MET A 1087 21.33 21.48 21.70
CA MET A 1087 20.85 20.50 20.71
C MET A 1087 21.77 20.41 19.47
N ALA A 1088 22.46 21.50 19.10
CA ALA A 1088 23.33 21.55 17.92
C ALA A 1088 24.69 20.83 18.10
N ILE A 1089 25.22 20.75 19.33
CA ILE A 1089 26.59 20.27 19.62
C ILE A 1089 26.93 18.87 19.04
N PRO A 1090 26.06 17.85 19.06
CA PRO A 1090 26.42 16.53 18.54
C PRO A 1090 26.67 16.47 17.03
N TRP A 1091 25.99 17.30 16.23
CA TRP A 1091 25.92 17.14 14.77
C TRP A 1091 27.25 17.44 14.03
N PRO A 1092 28.03 18.49 14.37
CA PRO A 1092 29.39 18.67 13.85
C PRO A 1092 30.31 17.49 14.18
N ILE A 1093 30.20 16.94 15.39
CA ILE A 1093 31.05 15.84 15.88
C ILE A 1093 30.69 14.53 15.17
N ALA A 1094 29.40 14.26 15.02
CA ALA A 1094 28.87 13.14 14.25
C ALA A 1094 29.34 13.21 12.78
N GLY A 1095 29.23 14.38 12.14
CA GLY A 1095 29.69 14.63 10.78
C GLY A 1095 31.22 14.51 10.59
N ALA A 1096 32.02 14.67 11.65
CA ALA A 1096 33.48 14.50 11.62
C ALA A 1096 33.95 13.02 11.73
N GLY A 1097 33.00 12.09 11.91
CA GLY A 1097 33.23 10.64 11.90
C GLY A 1097 33.26 10.01 13.29
N LEU A 1098 32.11 9.96 13.98
CA LEU A 1098 31.93 9.15 15.20
C LEU A 1098 31.77 7.66 14.86
N ALA A 1099 32.90 6.96 14.72
CA ALA A 1099 32.96 5.50 14.51
C ALA A 1099 32.59 4.66 15.76
N ALA A 1100 31.88 5.25 16.73
CA ALA A 1100 31.64 4.69 18.07
C ALA A 1100 30.17 4.34 18.36
N LEU A 1101 29.25 4.62 17.43
CA LEU A 1101 27.86 4.16 17.55
C LEU A 1101 27.73 2.72 17.01
N PRO A 1102 27.01 1.82 17.70
CA PRO A 1102 26.81 0.45 17.22
C PRO A 1102 26.00 0.46 15.91
N LYS A 1103 26.33 -0.45 14.98
CA LYS A 1103 25.60 -0.56 13.71
C LYS A 1103 24.11 -0.85 13.95
N PRO A 1104 23.19 -0.25 13.16
CA PRO A 1104 21.76 -0.48 13.32
C PRO A 1104 21.40 -1.95 13.15
N GLY A 1105 20.52 -2.45 14.01
CA GLY A 1105 20.12 -3.87 14.09
C GLY A 1105 19.03 -4.08 15.15
N MET A 1106 18.82 -5.32 15.59
CA MET A 1106 17.67 -5.69 16.46
C MET A 1106 17.56 -4.90 17.77
N TRP A 1107 18.67 -4.40 18.32
CA TRP A 1107 18.66 -3.44 19.45
C TRP A 1107 17.87 -2.17 19.10
N MET A 1108 18.11 -1.58 17.93
CA MET A 1108 17.48 -0.35 17.49
C MET A 1108 15.98 -0.55 17.25
N VAL A 1109 15.57 -1.73 16.76
CA VAL A 1109 14.14 -2.10 16.62
C VAL A 1109 13.46 -2.13 17.99
N ARG A 1110 14.07 -2.76 19.00
CA ARG A 1110 13.53 -2.78 20.38
C ARG A 1110 13.45 -1.39 21.00
N VAL A 1111 14.46 -0.55 20.78
CA VAL A 1111 14.47 0.86 21.23
C VAL A 1111 13.36 1.67 20.55
N LYS A 1112 13.19 1.50 19.23
CA LYS A 1112 12.11 2.12 18.43
C LYS A 1112 10.73 1.73 18.94
N GLN A 1113 10.50 0.43 19.18
CA GLN A 1113 9.25 -0.09 19.74
C GLN A 1113 8.97 0.44 21.15
N ALA A 1114 9.98 0.46 22.04
CA ALA A 1114 9.83 0.99 23.40
C ALA A 1114 9.46 2.48 23.40
N PHE A 1115 10.10 3.29 22.54
CA PHE A 1115 9.73 4.69 22.36
C PHE A 1115 8.38 4.87 21.66
N GLY A 1116 7.99 3.95 20.76
CA GLY A 1116 6.64 3.90 20.20
C GLY A 1116 5.55 3.76 21.28
N VAL A 1117 5.75 2.86 22.25
CA VAL A 1117 4.84 2.74 23.42
C VAL A 1117 4.78 4.05 24.21
N PHE A 1118 5.93 4.68 24.48
CA PHE A 1118 5.99 5.94 25.23
C PHE A 1118 5.30 7.11 24.49
N ILE A 1119 5.47 7.21 23.17
CA ILE A 1119 4.79 8.20 22.33
C ILE A 1119 3.28 7.96 22.33
N LEU A 1120 2.81 6.71 22.20
CA LEU A 1120 1.36 6.42 22.26
C LEU A 1120 0.76 6.66 23.66
N ALA A 1121 1.49 6.40 24.74
CA ALA A 1121 1.08 6.76 26.10
C ALA A 1121 0.96 8.29 26.27
N THR A 1122 1.90 9.05 25.68
CA THR A 1122 1.85 10.52 25.64
C THR A 1122 0.67 11.02 24.80
N ALA A 1123 0.39 10.36 23.67
CA ALA A 1123 -0.78 10.65 22.84
C ALA A 1123 -2.10 10.40 23.60
N ALA A 1124 -2.18 9.30 24.35
CA ALA A 1124 -3.34 9.00 25.20
C ALA A 1124 -3.53 10.04 26.32
N TYR A 1125 -2.46 10.57 26.91
CA TYR A 1125 -2.54 11.67 27.88
C TYR A 1125 -3.11 12.95 27.27
N TYR A 1126 -2.57 13.41 26.12
CA TYR A 1126 -3.11 14.60 25.44
C TYR A 1126 -4.53 14.38 24.87
N GLY A 1127 -4.85 13.15 24.45
CA GLY A 1127 -6.19 12.74 24.05
C GLY A 1127 -7.18 12.74 25.21
N TYR A 1128 -6.77 12.28 26.40
CA TYR A 1128 -7.57 12.35 27.63
C TYR A 1128 -7.81 13.81 28.07
N GLN A 1129 -6.77 14.65 28.08
CA GLN A 1129 -6.90 16.08 28.36
C GLN A 1129 -7.84 16.77 27.37
N SER A 1130 -7.73 16.44 26.08
CA SER A 1130 -8.68 16.91 25.05
C SER A 1130 -10.11 16.43 25.34
N TYR A 1131 -10.29 15.15 25.68
CA TYR A 1131 -11.59 14.56 26.01
C TYR A 1131 -12.23 15.20 27.25
N GLU A 1132 -11.50 15.44 28.34
CA GLU A 1132 -12.02 16.17 29.51
C GLU A 1132 -12.50 17.57 29.13
N LEU A 1133 -11.76 18.29 28.29
CA LEU A 1133 -12.11 19.62 27.78
C LEU A 1133 -13.29 19.60 26.78
N PHE A 1134 -13.51 18.49 26.05
CA PHE A 1134 -14.65 18.30 25.14
C PHE A 1134 -15.93 17.85 25.87
N ALA A 1135 -15.86 16.84 26.72
CA ALA A 1135 -17.00 16.30 27.47
C ALA A 1135 -17.62 17.34 28.42
N ASN A 1136 -16.84 18.33 28.84
CA ASN A 1136 -17.26 19.43 29.70
C ASN A 1136 -17.71 20.70 28.98
N ARG A 1137 -17.75 20.72 27.63
CA ARG A 1137 -17.70 21.95 26.84
C ARG A 1137 -18.94 22.84 26.86
N TRP A 1138 -20.06 22.38 27.42
CA TRP A 1138 -21.29 23.16 27.56
C TRP A 1138 -21.62 23.41 29.04
N VAL A 1139 -22.07 24.62 29.35
CA VAL A 1139 -22.62 25.03 30.63
C VAL A 1139 -23.84 25.89 30.35
N ASP A 1140 -24.93 25.63 31.06
CA ASP A 1140 -26.13 26.45 31.02
C ASP A 1140 -25.85 27.85 31.62
N PRO A 1141 -26.03 28.94 30.85
CA PRO A 1141 -25.89 30.32 31.34
C PRO A 1141 -26.69 30.61 32.62
N ALA A 1142 -27.86 29.99 32.79
CA ALA A 1142 -28.69 30.16 33.98
C ALA A 1142 -28.02 29.58 35.24
N VAL A 1143 -27.22 28.52 35.11
CA VAL A 1143 -26.50 27.87 36.23
C VAL A 1143 -25.26 28.66 36.65
N VAL A 1144 -24.65 29.43 35.74
CA VAL A 1144 -23.58 30.39 36.08
C VAL A 1144 -24.17 31.65 36.73
N ALA A 1145 -25.27 32.17 36.18
CA ALA A 1145 -26.00 33.28 36.78
C ALA A 1145 -26.48 32.91 38.20
N SER A 1146 -26.97 31.69 38.43
CA SER A 1146 -27.42 31.25 39.76
C SER A 1146 -26.28 31.13 40.77
N SER A 1147 -25.10 30.61 40.40
CA SER A 1147 -23.97 30.52 41.33
C SER A 1147 -23.43 31.88 41.74
N VAL A 1148 -23.45 32.86 40.82
CA VAL A 1148 -23.07 34.23 41.17
C VAL A 1148 -24.13 34.89 42.05
N GLN A 1149 -25.42 34.67 41.81
CA GLN A 1149 -26.50 35.13 42.70
C GLN A 1149 -26.40 34.53 44.12
N GLU A 1150 -25.87 33.32 44.27
CA GLU A 1150 -25.53 32.74 45.58
C GLU A 1150 -24.35 33.49 46.24
N LYS A 1151 -23.30 33.85 45.49
CA LYS A 1151 -22.20 34.67 46.03
C LYS A 1151 -22.64 36.09 46.41
N LEU A 1152 -23.50 36.73 45.62
CA LEU A 1152 -24.07 38.06 45.95
C LEU A 1152 -24.87 37.99 47.27
N LYS A 1153 -25.71 36.97 47.45
CA LYS A 1153 -26.40 36.69 48.73
C LYS A 1153 -25.44 36.41 49.88
N ALA A 1154 -24.25 35.87 49.60
CA ALA A 1154 -23.16 35.67 50.56
C ALA A 1154 -22.26 36.91 50.77
N GLY A 1155 -22.73 38.11 50.42
CA GLY A 1155 -22.04 39.38 50.72
C GLY A 1155 -20.93 39.76 49.74
N TRP A 1156 -21.04 39.37 48.47
CA TRP A 1156 -20.22 39.93 47.38
C TRP A 1156 -20.97 41.10 46.72
N HIS A 1157 -20.25 42.15 46.33
CA HIS A 1157 -20.84 43.28 45.59
C HIS A 1157 -20.88 43.00 44.09
N GLN A 1158 -21.98 43.39 43.43
CA GLN A 1158 -22.13 43.25 41.97
C GLN A 1158 -21.53 44.43 41.20
N SER A 1159 -21.61 45.65 41.76
CA SER A 1159 -21.05 46.86 41.18
C SER A 1159 -19.60 47.06 41.60
N LEU A 1160 -18.74 47.41 40.63
CA LEU A 1160 -17.33 47.74 40.88
C LEU A 1160 -17.20 49.02 41.71
N ALA A 1161 -17.99 50.06 41.40
CA ALA A 1161 -17.98 51.31 42.16
C ALA A 1161 -18.42 51.12 43.62
N GLU A 1162 -19.48 50.32 43.84
CA GLU A 1162 -20.04 50.06 45.17
C GLU A 1162 -19.03 49.31 46.08
N GLY A 1163 -18.40 48.25 45.56
CA GLY A 1163 -17.41 47.49 46.31
C GLY A 1163 -16.12 48.27 46.59
N LEU A 1164 -15.69 49.15 45.68
CA LEU A 1164 -14.53 50.01 45.91
C LEU A 1164 -14.80 51.06 47.01
N GLU A 1165 -15.97 51.70 47.00
CA GLU A 1165 -16.34 52.65 48.06
C GLU A 1165 -16.56 51.96 49.42
N ALA A 1166 -17.14 50.75 49.44
CA ALA A 1166 -17.21 49.93 50.65
C ALA A 1166 -15.80 49.61 51.21
N ALA A 1167 -14.86 49.21 50.36
CA ALA A 1167 -13.48 48.93 50.75
C ALA A 1167 -12.72 50.17 51.24
N LYS A 1168 -12.96 51.33 50.62
CA LYS A 1168 -12.39 52.62 51.01
C LYS A 1168 -12.91 53.08 52.38
N ARG A 1169 -14.21 52.92 52.64
CA ARG A 1169 -14.86 53.17 53.93
C ARG A 1169 -14.36 52.25 55.05
N GLU A 1170 -14.12 50.97 54.73
CA GLU A 1170 -13.74 49.94 55.71
C GLU A 1170 -12.23 49.69 55.80
N GLN A 1171 -11.42 50.37 54.99
CA GLN A 1171 -9.95 50.23 54.90
C GLN A 1171 -9.47 48.80 54.67
N LYS A 1172 -10.27 48.00 53.96
CA LYS A 1172 -9.98 46.60 53.62
C LYS A 1172 -9.35 46.46 52.22
N PRO A 1173 -8.52 45.44 51.97
CA PRO A 1173 -8.16 45.05 50.61
C PRO A 1173 -9.39 44.53 49.84
N VAL A 1174 -9.30 44.49 48.51
CA VAL A 1174 -10.37 44.08 47.59
C VAL A 1174 -9.94 42.85 46.82
N LEU A 1175 -10.81 41.87 46.67
CA LEU A 1175 -10.73 40.87 45.61
C LEU A 1175 -11.81 41.18 44.56
N ILE A 1176 -11.39 41.40 43.32
CA ILE A 1176 -12.27 41.41 42.15
C ILE A 1176 -12.19 40.03 41.48
N ASP A 1177 -13.33 39.41 41.25
CA ASP A 1177 -13.51 38.23 40.39
C ASP A 1177 -14.32 38.65 39.14
N MET A 1178 -13.70 38.50 37.97
CA MET A 1178 -14.30 38.83 36.68
C MET A 1178 -14.94 37.60 36.06
N TRP A 1179 -16.23 37.66 35.72
CA TRP A 1179 -17.01 36.50 35.27
C TRP A 1179 -17.97 36.83 34.11
N ALA A 1180 -18.53 35.81 33.46
CA ALA A 1180 -19.58 35.94 32.44
C ALA A 1180 -20.48 34.70 32.44
N THR A 1181 -21.71 34.77 31.92
CA THR A 1181 -22.66 33.62 31.95
C THR A 1181 -22.17 32.43 31.14
N TRP A 1182 -21.32 32.64 30.12
CA TRP A 1182 -20.66 31.58 29.35
C TRP A 1182 -19.40 31.00 30.02
N CYS A 1183 -18.95 31.54 31.15
CA CYS A 1183 -17.68 31.19 31.78
C CYS A 1183 -17.78 29.92 32.65
N LYS A 1184 -17.53 28.74 32.06
CA LYS A 1184 -17.45 27.47 32.81
C LYS A 1184 -16.47 27.54 33.99
N ASN A 1185 -15.27 28.06 33.77
CA ASN A 1185 -14.24 28.11 34.80
C ASN A 1185 -14.66 28.98 36.01
N CYS A 1186 -15.45 30.03 35.78
CA CYS A 1186 -16.03 30.85 36.83
C CYS A 1186 -17.02 30.04 37.68
N LEU A 1187 -17.93 29.28 37.04
CA LEU A 1187 -18.85 28.35 37.73
C LEU A 1187 -18.11 27.26 38.52
N THR A 1188 -17.03 26.69 37.96
CA THR A 1188 -16.23 25.70 38.66
C THR A 1188 -15.56 26.31 39.89
N MET A 1189 -14.88 27.46 39.75
CA MET A 1189 -14.28 28.19 40.87
C MET A 1189 -15.32 28.55 41.94
N ASP A 1190 -16.52 28.98 41.54
CA ASP A 1190 -17.62 29.31 42.45
C ASP A 1190 -18.13 28.11 43.26
N LYS A 1191 -18.03 26.89 42.72
CA LYS A 1191 -18.51 25.65 43.36
C LYS A 1191 -17.41 24.80 44.01
N THR A 1192 -16.13 25.03 43.70
CA THR A 1192 -15.00 24.33 44.31
C THR A 1192 -14.12 25.26 45.15
N THR A 1193 -13.20 25.99 44.51
CA THR A 1193 -12.15 26.76 45.18
C THR A 1193 -12.70 27.85 46.10
N LEU A 1194 -13.72 28.59 45.66
CA LEU A 1194 -14.35 29.66 46.45
C LEU A 1194 -15.39 29.16 47.48
N GLU A 1195 -15.63 27.85 47.56
CA GLU A 1195 -16.42 27.22 48.63
C GLU A 1195 -15.53 26.47 49.65
N ASN A 1196 -14.23 26.31 49.38
CA ASN A 1196 -13.31 25.68 50.32
C ASN A 1196 -13.15 26.52 51.61
N GLY A 1197 -13.15 25.86 52.77
CA GLY A 1197 -13.13 26.53 54.08
C GLY A 1197 -11.91 27.43 54.31
N ASP A 1198 -10.73 26.99 53.91
CA ASP A 1198 -9.48 27.75 54.07
C ASP A 1198 -9.47 29.00 53.18
N VAL A 1199 -10.02 28.87 51.96
CA VAL A 1199 -10.20 30.00 51.03
C VAL A 1199 -11.24 30.99 51.56
N ARG A 1200 -12.38 30.55 52.11
CA ARG A 1200 -13.34 31.47 52.75
C ARG A 1200 -12.68 32.25 53.89
N ALA A 1201 -11.98 31.57 54.80
CA ALA A 1201 -11.30 32.19 55.94
C ALA A 1201 -10.20 33.18 55.52
N ALA A 1202 -9.51 32.94 54.40
CA ALA A 1202 -8.59 33.92 53.81
C ALA A 1202 -9.33 35.14 53.24
N LEU A 1203 -10.44 34.91 52.53
CA LEU A 1203 -11.22 35.94 51.84
C LEU A 1203 -12.12 36.80 52.75
N ASP A 1204 -12.36 36.42 54.00
CA ASP A 1204 -13.16 37.24 54.94
C ASP A 1204 -12.47 38.55 55.36
N LYS A 1205 -11.17 38.68 55.11
CA LYS A 1205 -10.43 39.95 55.27
C LYS A 1205 -10.70 40.96 54.13
N TYR A 1206 -11.28 40.50 53.02
CA TYR A 1206 -11.40 41.25 51.76
C TYR A 1206 -12.83 41.73 51.53
N VAL A 1207 -12.97 42.88 50.87
CA VAL A 1207 -14.22 43.22 50.17
C VAL A 1207 -14.21 42.48 48.82
N LYS A 1208 -15.31 41.80 48.52
CA LYS A 1208 -15.38 40.79 47.46
C LYS A 1208 -16.33 41.27 46.36
N ILE A 1209 -15.86 41.35 45.11
CA ILE A 1209 -16.60 41.96 43.97
C ILE A 1209 -16.75 40.94 42.83
N LYS A 1210 -17.97 40.78 42.30
CA LYS A 1210 -18.29 39.94 41.13
C LYS A 1210 -18.55 40.80 39.89
N PHE A 1211 -17.48 41.21 39.21
CA PHE A 1211 -17.56 42.07 38.02
C PHE A 1211 -17.99 41.27 36.78
N GLN A 1212 -19.12 41.59 36.17
CA GLN A 1212 -19.62 40.89 34.98
C GLN A 1212 -19.01 41.45 33.69
N ALA A 1213 -18.21 40.63 33.01
CA ALA A 1213 -17.53 40.90 31.76
C ALA A 1213 -18.15 40.09 30.59
N GLU A 1214 -19.47 40.20 30.43
CA GLU A 1214 -20.25 39.35 29.50
C GLU A 1214 -19.79 39.44 28.05
N ASP A 1215 -19.45 40.66 27.61
CA ASP A 1215 -18.87 41.00 26.31
C ASP A 1215 -17.54 41.73 26.56
N PRO A 1216 -16.39 41.00 26.63
CA PRO A 1216 -15.07 41.57 26.92
C PRO A 1216 -14.61 42.65 25.93
N ASP A 1217 -15.21 42.72 24.74
CA ASP A 1217 -14.90 43.71 23.71
C ASP A 1217 -15.74 45.00 23.79
N ARG A 1218 -16.62 45.11 24.80
CA ARG A 1218 -17.55 46.22 24.97
C ARG A 1218 -17.38 46.93 26.31
N SER A 1219 -17.80 48.19 26.37
CA SER A 1219 -17.83 48.98 27.62
C SER A 1219 -19.00 48.52 28.50
N PRO A 1220 -18.84 48.37 29.84
CA PRO A 1220 -17.67 48.77 30.66
C PRO A 1220 -16.56 47.71 30.78
N ALA A 1221 -16.79 46.47 30.35
CA ALA A 1221 -15.85 45.36 30.57
C ALA A 1221 -14.44 45.61 29.99
N LYS A 1222 -14.36 46.01 28.71
CA LYS A 1222 -13.10 46.18 27.96
C LYS A 1222 -12.05 47.06 28.66
N PRO A 1223 -12.33 48.32 29.03
CA PRO A 1223 -11.31 49.16 29.67
C PRO A 1223 -10.97 48.72 31.10
N VAL A 1224 -11.88 48.05 31.82
CA VAL A 1224 -11.60 47.49 33.15
C VAL A 1224 -10.67 46.28 33.04
N MET A 1225 -10.90 45.38 32.07
CA MET A 1225 -10.01 44.24 31.80
C MET A 1225 -8.61 44.72 31.36
N GLN A 1226 -8.55 45.71 30.45
CA GLN A 1226 -7.29 46.34 30.03
C GLN A 1226 -6.54 47.05 31.18
N LYS A 1227 -7.23 47.49 32.24
CA LYS A 1227 -6.61 48.17 33.38
C LYS A 1227 -5.82 47.24 34.31
N PHE A 1228 -6.08 45.93 34.26
CA PHE A 1228 -5.48 44.91 35.13
C PHE A 1228 -4.72 43.82 34.36
N ASP A 1229 -4.46 44.02 33.06
CA ASP A 1229 -3.87 43.03 32.15
C ASP A 1229 -4.66 41.71 32.07
N ALA A 1230 -6.00 41.78 32.19
CA ALA A 1230 -6.89 40.62 32.19
C ALA A 1230 -7.10 40.07 30.77
N VAL A 1231 -6.49 38.93 30.46
CA VAL A 1231 -6.51 38.29 29.11
C VAL A 1231 -7.71 37.34 28.91
N GLY A 1232 -8.44 36.99 29.96
CA GLY A 1232 -9.58 36.05 29.89
C GLY A 1232 -10.36 35.93 31.20
N LEU A 1233 -11.29 34.97 31.28
CA LEU A 1233 -12.17 34.76 32.44
C LEU A 1233 -12.06 33.31 33.00
N PRO A 1234 -12.12 33.11 34.33
CA PRO A 1234 -12.12 34.16 35.35
C PRO A 1234 -10.77 34.88 35.43
N THR A 1235 -10.80 36.13 35.88
CA THR A 1235 -9.60 36.88 36.30
C THR A 1235 -9.80 37.37 37.72
N TYR A 1236 -8.81 37.15 38.57
CA TYR A 1236 -8.77 37.54 39.97
C TYR A 1236 -7.76 38.66 40.17
N VAL A 1237 -8.20 39.78 40.74
CA VAL A 1237 -7.36 40.95 41.03
C VAL A 1237 -7.42 41.28 42.51
N ILE A 1238 -6.27 41.35 43.17
CA ILE A 1238 -6.17 41.83 44.55
C ILE A 1238 -5.72 43.29 44.54
N LEU A 1239 -6.51 44.16 45.17
CA LEU A 1239 -6.22 45.58 45.37
C LEU A 1239 -6.08 45.91 46.85
N LYS A 1240 -5.36 46.99 47.15
CA LYS A 1240 -5.33 47.63 48.46
C LYS A 1240 -5.62 49.14 48.33
N PRO A 1241 -6.43 49.75 49.22
CA PRO A 1241 -6.56 51.20 49.28
C PRO A 1241 -5.19 51.86 49.44
N LYS A 1242 -4.98 53.01 48.80
CA LYS A 1242 -3.87 53.91 49.13
C LYS A 1242 -4.22 54.66 50.41
N SER A 1243 -3.26 54.72 51.32
CA SER A 1243 -3.27 55.51 52.55
C SER A 1243 -2.96 56.98 52.28
#